data_AF-A0A945K4T3-F1
#
_entry.id   AF-A0A945K4T3-F1
#
_cell.length_a   1.000
_cell.length_b   1.000
_cell.length_c   1.000
_cell.angle_alpha   90.00
_cell.angle_beta   90.00
_cell.angle_gamma   90.00
#
_symmetry.space_group_name_H-M   'P 1'
#
loop_
_entity.id
_entity.type
_entity.pdbx_description
1 polymer ?
#
loop_
_entity_poly.entity_id
_entity_poly.type
_entity_poly.pdbx_seq_one_letter_code
_entity_poly.pdbx_strand_id
1 'polypeptide(L)'
;MKPKQILTFVLIVAAGVYFGINLVIQKAKTEINYNANEQMNKIEDNYETAANDPLKARVYTLDNGLKVYLTAYVDAPRVQTNIAVRAGSKNDPADATGLAHYLEHMLFKGTDVYGSLDFEKEAPMLDKIEALYEEYRTIDMDDTDNRERVWRQIDSISGEAAKFAIANEYDKMVSGLGAKGTNAYTSNEKTVYINDIPSNQIEKWLKLEAERFRYPVFRLFHTELEAVYEEKNRGLDNDGSKMFEALFDGLFPTHQYGQQTTIGTIEHLKNPSLTEIRKYFNKYYVPNNMAICMSGDLDYDETIILINKYWGTFERKDDPIFEVIQEAPIAAPVYSEVYGPEAERLFLGFRFEGANTEDAKMLTMVDMVLSNSAAGLIDLNLNQAQELIGGGCFPYVLEDYSMHGFYGSPKQGQTLEEVKDLLLAQIEEVKAGNFPDWLVGAIISDLKLNQLKKLESNSGRANEFIDAFTLGISWEDHQNEMEELGKVTKQEIIDFAREKYADNYIVVYKRNGEDKSVLKVTKPAITPVSVNREDQSEFLVSLLAEEVADIEPVFLDFENDIEKSNVGDVSLIYKENTENERFKLNYILDMGNDHDNRLKLAVDYLKYLGTSEMSPAAKEEEFYKLGCELSVNCSAEKIQVTLSGLSDNFNESVALFETILTGAIADEEALAELKMSILKKRTDAKLNKQVILWKAMGNYAKYGVNSSFMNILSEEELDNVSSTELLDLIHSLTSYEHRILYYGPDEMEAVVDKLTTLHTNNTELKAIPAKK
;
A
#
# COMPACT_ATOMS: atom_id res chain seq x y z
N MET A 1 -19.58 86.71 -10.96
CA MET A 1 -20.62 85.65 -10.91
C MET A 1 -21.42 85.79 -9.62
N LYS A 2 -22.74 85.62 -9.66
CA LYS A 2 -23.57 85.62 -8.44
C LYS A 2 -23.25 84.35 -7.61
N PRO A 3 -23.32 84.38 -6.27
CA PRO A 3 -22.94 83.24 -5.40
C PRO A 3 -23.60 81.90 -5.79
N LYS A 4 -24.85 81.94 -6.26
CA LYS A 4 -25.57 80.76 -6.78
C LYS A 4 -24.87 80.12 -7.99
N GLN A 5 -24.30 80.90 -8.89
CA GLN A 5 -23.62 80.36 -10.09
C GLN A 5 -22.29 79.68 -9.74
N ILE A 6 -21.59 80.15 -8.71
CA ILE A 6 -20.36 79.51 -8.21
C ILE A 6 -20.71 78.16 -7.58
N LEU A 7 -21.76 78.12 -6.74
CA LEU A 7 -22.21 76.87 -6.10
C LEU A 7 -22.67 75.83 -7.13
N THR A 8 -23.43 76.25 -8.15
CA THR A 8 -23.84 75.35 -9.25
C THR A 8 -22.63 74.83 -10.02
N PHE A 9 -21.63 75.67 -10.30
CA PHE A 9 -20.42 75.24 -11.01
C PHE A 9 -19.59 74.24 -10.17
N VAL A 10 -19.43 74.50 -8.88
CA VAL A 10 -18.73 73.58 -7.95
C VAL A 10 -19.45 72.24 -7.84
N LEU A 11 -20.79 72.23 -7.76
CA LEU A 11 -21.57 70.99 -7.72
C LEU A 11 -21.48 70.19 -9.02
N ILE A 12 -21.47 70.86 -10.18
CA ILE A 12 -21.31 70.19 -11.49
C ILE A 12 -19.91 69.59 -11.62
N VAL A 13 -18.87 70.31 -11.19
CA VAL A 13 -17.49 69.80 -11.20
C VAL A 13 -17.34 68.63 -10.23
N ALA A 14 -17.89 68.73 -9.01
CA ALA A 14 -17.84 67.64 -8.04
C ALA A 14 -18.58 66.38 -8.52
N ALA A 15 -19.75 66.54 -9.15
CA ALA A 15 -20.48 65.43 -9.77
C ALA A 15 -19.68 64.81 -10.92
N GLY A 16 -19.07 65.62 -11.79
CA GLY A 16 -18.22 65.13 -12.88
C GLY A 16 -17.01 64.34 -12.39
N VAL A 17 -16.35 64.80 -11.33
CA VAL A 17 -15.23 64.08 -10.69
C VAL A 17 -15.70 62.77 -10.05
N TYR A 18 -16.83 62.77 -9.35
CA TYR A 18 -17.40 61.56 -8.74
C TYR A 18 -17.77 60.50 -9.79
N PHE A 19 -18.42 60.90 -10.90
CA PHE A 19 -18.74 59.99 -12.00
C PHE A 19 -17.48 59.49 -12.71
N GLY A 20 -16.48 60.34 -12.93
CA GLY A 20 -15.20 59.95 -13.54
C GLY A 20 -14.45 58.91 -12.70
N ILE A 21 -14.39 59.10 -11.37
CA ILE A 21 -13.75 58.15 -10.45
C ILE A 21 -14.49 56.80 -10.45
N ASN A 22 -15.82 56.81 -10.39
CA ASN A 22 -16.61 55.57 -10.44
C ASN A 22 -16.42 54.80 -11.76
N LEU A 23 -16.32 55.50 -12.89
CA LEU A 23 -16.07 54.86 -14.19
C LEU A 23 -14.68 54.22 -14.27
N VAL A 24 -13.66 54.88 -13.70
CA VAL A 24 -12.29 54.34 -13.61
C VAL A 24 -12.25 53.12 -12.69
N ILE A 25 -12.93 53.16 -11.54
CA ILE A 25 -13.03 52.01 -10.62
C ILE A 25 -13.76 50.84 -11.28
N GLN A 26 -14.85 51.10 -12.00
CA GLN A 26 -15.62 50.06 -12.69
C GLN A 26 -14.80 49.42 -13.82
N LYS A 27 -14.05 50.21 -14.57
CA LYS A 27 -13.16 49.71 -15.62
C LYS A 27 -12.00 48.89 -15.04
N ALA A 28 -11.38 49.36 -13.96
CA ALA A 28 -10.34 48.62 -13.24
C ALA A 28 -10.86 47.28 -12.67
N LYS A 29 -12.07 47.25 -12.09
CA LYS A 29 -12.69 46.00 -11.64
C LYS A 29 -12.99 45.03 -12.80
N THR A 30 -13.41 45.56 -13.94
CA THR A 30 -13.71 44.74 -15.13
C THR A 30 -12.42 44.16 -15.74
N GLU A 31 -11.34 44.95 -15.81
CA GLU A 31 -10.02 44.49 -16.29
C GLU A 31 -9.38 43.49 -15.30
N ILE A 32 -9.50 43.70 -13.99
CA ILE A 32 -9.04 42.74 -12.97
C ILE A 32 -9.80 41.42 -13.09
N ASN A 33 -11.13 41.46 -13.21
CA ASN A 33 -11.94 40.25 -13.35
C ASN A 33 -11.67 39.53 -14.69
N TYR A 34 -11.46 40.28 -15.78
CA TYR A 34 -11.10 39.70 -17.08
C TYR A 34 -9.75 38.99 -17.01
N ASN A 35 -8.73 39.63 -16.42
CA ASN A 35 -7.39 39.03 -16.28
C ASN A 35 -7.38 37.83 -15.32
N ALA A 36 -8.17 37.87 -14.24
CA ALA A 36 -8.34 36.74 -13.34
C ALA A 36 -9.02 35.56 -14.07
N ASN A 37 -10.08 35.81 -14.84
CA ASN A 37 -10.74 34.78 -15.63
C ASN A 37 -9.84 34.23 -16.74
N GLU A 38 -9.02 35.06 -17.40
CA GLU A 38 -8.08 34.60 -18.41
C GLU A 38 -6.97 33.74 -17.80
N GLN A 39 -6.50 34.08 -16.59
CA GLN A 39 -5.54 33.28 -15.84
C GLN A 39 -6.15 31.98 -15.32
N MET A 40 -7.42 31.97 -14.90
CA MET A 40 -8.17 30.78 -14.50
C MET A 40 -8.35 29.81 -15.69
N ASN A 41 -8.88 30.29 -16.81
CA ASN A 41 -9.04 29.49 -18.03
C ASN A 41 -7.71 28.90 -18.51
N LYS A 42 -6.60 29.64 -18.35
CA LYS A 42 -5.26 29.16 -18.72
C LYS A 42 -4.80 27.96 -17.87
N ILE A 43 -5.23 27.85 -16.62
CA ILE A 43 -4.85 26.74 -15.73
C ILE A 43 -5.79 25.56 -15.92
N GLU A 44 -7.10 25.83 -16.00
CA GLU A 44 -8.14 24.81 -16.23
C GLU A 44 -7.90 24.01 -17.52
N ASP A 45 -7.49 24.67 -18.60
CA ASP A 45 -7.30 24.03 -19.91
C ASP A 45 -5.88 23.47 -20.14
N ASN A 46 -4.95 23.61 -19.18
CA ASN A 46 -3.53 23.24 -19.34
C ASN A 46 -3.18 21.94 -18.60
N TYR A 47 -3.76 20.83 -19.06
CA TYR A 47 -3.48 19.48 -18.57
C TYR A 47 -3.16 18.50 -19.68
N GLU A 48 -2.43 17.46 -19.32
CA GLU A 48 -2.16 16.26 -20.10
C GLU A 48 -3.20 15.18 -19.78
N THR A 49 -3.54 14.36 -20.77
CA THR A 49 -4.40 13.18 -20.66
C THR A 49 -3.78 12.03 -21.44
N ALA A 50 -4.02 10.79 -21.03
CA ALA A 50 -3.64 9.62 -21.81
C ALA A 50 -4.83 9.10 -22.65
N ALA A 51 -4.54 8.56 -23.84
CA ALA A 51 -5.56 7.92 -24.67
C ALA A 51 -6.07 6.64 -23.98
N ASN A 52 -7.38 6.40 -24.02
CA ASN A 52 -8.04 5.24 -23.39
C ASN A 52 -7.81 5.11 -21.87
N ASP A 53 -7.45 6.20 -21.18
CA ASP A 53 -7.26 6.22 -19.73
C ASP A 53 -8.58 5.88 -18.98
N PRO A 54 -8.67 4.74 -18.28
CA PRO A 54 -9.86 4.37 -17.51
C PRO A 54 -10.13 5.32 -16.35
N LEU A 55 -9.12 6.03 -15.84
CA LEU A 55 -9.25 7.04 -14.79
C LEU A 55 -9.71 8.38 -15.31
N LYS A 56 -9.66 8.61 -16.62
CA LYS A 56 -9.91 9.91 -17.25
C LYS A 56 -9.14 11.00 -16.48
N ALA A 57 -7.88 10.71 -16.18
CA ALA A 57 -7.09 11.57 -15.32
C ALA A 57 -6.75 12.88 -16.05
N ARG A 58 -6.65 13.95 -15.29
CA ARG A 58 -6.07 15.21 -15.74
C ARG A 58 -4.77 15.45 -15.00
N VAL A 59 -3.68 15.57 -15.74
CA VAL A 59 -2.33 15.77 -15.20
C VAL A 59 -1.87 17.17 -15.50
N TYR A 60 -1.75 18.01 -14.47
CA TYR A 60 -1.33 19.41 -14.61
C TYR A 60 0.12 19.57 -14.18
N THR A 61 0.79 20.57 -14.77
CA THR A 61 2.04 21.12 -14.26
C THR A 61 1.80 22.61 -13.97
N LEU A 62 1.86 23.03 -12.72
CA LEU A 62 1.75 24.45 -12.37
C LEU A 62 3.00 25.23 -12.83
N ASP A 63 2.91 26.55 -12.91
CA ASP A 63 4.03 27.42 -13.33
C ASP A 63 5.28 27.25 -12.43
N ASN A 64 5.10 26.85 -11.17
CA ASN A 64 6.20 26.56 -10.24
C ASN A 64 6.74 25.12 -10.33
N GLY A 65 6.24 24.31 -11.26
CA GLY A 65 6.67 22.94 -11.51
C GLY A 65 5.93 21.86 -10.70
N LEU A 66 5.03 22.23 -9.79
CA LEU A 66 4.23 21.25 -9.04
C LEU A 66 3.37 20.42 -10.00
N LYS A 67 3.48 19.09 -9.90
CA LYS A 67 2.60 18.17 -10.62
C LYS A 67 1.30 17.97 -9.84
N VAL A 68 0.18 17.92 -10.55
CA VAL A 68 -1.13 17.64 -9.96
C VAL A 68 -1.83 16.57 -10.79
N TYR A 69 -2.22 15.48 -10.15
CA TYR A 69 -2.95 14.38 -10.77
C TYR A 69 -4.34 14.30 -10.16
N LEU A 70 -5.37 14.45 -10.99
CA LEU A 70 -6.77 14.40 -10.55
C LEU A 70 -7.52 13.29 -11.29
N THR A 71 -8.37 12.56 -10.59
CA THR A 71 -9.42 11.70 -11.17
C THR A 71 -10.70 11.80 -10.33
N ALA A 72 -11.85 11.85 -11.00
CA ALA A 72 -13.15 11.82 -10.35
C ALA A 72 -13.64 10.37 -10.17
N TYR A 73 -14.09 10.05 -8.96
CA TYR A 73 -14.71 8.77 -8.61
C TYR A 73 -15.69 8.97 -7.46
N VAL A 74 -16.98 8.82 -7.74
CA VAL A 74 -18.06 9.19 -6.82
C VAL A 74 -18.62 7.93 -6.14
N ASP A 75 -17.77 7.17 -5.45
CA ASP A 75 -18.16 6.00 -4.65
C ASP A 75 -18.65 6.39 -3.24
N ALA A 76 -18.08 7.46 -2.70
CA ALA A 76 -18.45 8.12 -1.46
C ALA A 76 -18.17 9.63 -1.59
N PRO A 77 -18.82 10.50 -0.78
CA PRO A 77 -18.55 11.94 -0.79
C PRO A 77 -17.23 12.27 -0.08
N ARG A 78 -16.15 11.69 -0.60
CA ARG A 78 -14.81 11.66 -0.01
C ARG A 78 -13.76 11.72 -1.11
N VAL A 79 -12.58 12.17 -0.73
CA VAL A 79 -11.45 12.33 -1.63
C VAL A 79 -10.20 11.79 -0.95
N GLN A 80 -9.56 10.82 -1.59
CA GLN A 80 -8.20 10.43 -1.26
C GLN A 80 -7.26 11.55 -1.70
N THR A 81 -6.41 12.00 -0.79
CA THR A 81 -5.45 13.08 -1.03
C THR A 81 -4.06 12.65 -0.63
N ASN A 82 -3.15 12.58 -1.60
CA ASN A 82 -1.76 12.21 -1.37
C ASN A 82 -0.83 13.32 -1.84
N ILE A 83 0.16 13.66 -1.01
CA ILE A 83 1.25 14.58 -1.38
C ILE A 83 2.53 13.74 -1.44
N ALA A 84 3.05 13.53 -2.65
CA ALA A 84 4.27 12.78 -2.88
C ALA A 84 5.45 13.73 -3.09
N VAL A 85 6.56 13.46 -2.40
CA VAL A 85 7.85 14.09 -2.64
C VAL A 85 8.74 13.03 -3.27
N ARG A 86 9.33 13.32 -4.44
CA ARG A 86 10.27 12.41 -5.13
C ARG A 86 11.66 12.53 -4.51
N ALA A 87 11.73 12.18 -3.23
CA ALA A 87 12.95 11.99 -2.48
C ALA A 87 12.65 11.06 -1.30
N GLY A 88 13.53 10.09 -1.08
CA GLY A 88 13.44 9.12 0.01
C GLY A 88 14.81 8.83 0.60
N SER A 89 14.97 7.63 1.15
CA SER A 89 16.21 7.27 1.85
C SER A 89 17.43 7.24 0.94
N LYS A 90 17.27 6.96 -0.37
CA LYS A 90 18.40 6.97 -1.32
C LYS A 90 19.08 8.33 -1.41
N ASN A 91 18.35 9.39 -1.08
CA ASN A 91 18.80 10.77 -1.14
C ASN A 91 19.46 11.24 0.17
N ASP A 92 19.47 10.41 1.21
CA ASP A 92 20.18 10.71 2.45
C ASP A 92 21.69 10.83 2.19
N PRO A 93 22.38 11.79 2.83
CA PRO A 93 23.83 11.84 2.82
C PRO A 93 24.42 10.60 3.53
N ALA A 94 25.55 10.12 3.02
CA ALA A 94 26.19 8.89 3.50
C ALA A 94 26.62 8.96 4.98
N ASP A 95 26.81 10.15 5.55
CA ASP A 95 27.20 10.39 6.95
C ASP A 95 26.03 10.73 7.88
N ALA A 96 24.79 10.68 7.37
CA ALA A 96 23.57 10.83 8.16
C ALA A 96 22.38 10.14 7.47
N THR A 97 22.24 8.83 7.71
CA THR A 97 21.11 8.03 7.20
C THR A 97 19.92 8.03 8.15
N GLY A 98 18.72 7.83 7.60
CA GLY A 98 17.44 7.94 8.30
C GLY A 98 16.88 9.37 8.31
N LEU A 99 17.47 10.30 7.56
CA LEU A 99 17.06 11.72 7.57
C LEU A 99 15.72 11.93 6.89
N ALA A 100 15.47 11.30 5.75
CA ALA A 100 14.17 11.35 5.07
C ALA A 100 13.04 10.89 6.00
N HIS A 101 13.26 9.79 6.73
CA HIS A 101 12.30 9.26 7.70
C HIS A 101 12.14 10.16 8.93
N TYR A 102 13.23 10.71 9.48
CA TYR A 102 13.10 11.71 10.54
C TYR A 102 12.29 12.93 10.07
N LEU A 103 12.57 13.44 8.87
CA LEU A 103 11.88 14.59 8.30
C LEU A 103 10.38 14.31 8.19
N GLU A 104 9.98 13.11 7.76
CA GLU A 104 8.59 12.67 7.74
C GLU A 104 7.89 12.88 9.09
N HIS A 105 8.49 12.42 10.18
CA HIS A 105 7.97 12.62 11.54
C HIS A 105 7.94 14.10 11.93
N MET A 106 8.94 14.87 11.50
CA MET A 106 9.06 16.27 11.85
C MET A 106 8.03 17.16 11.17
N LEU A 107 7.51 16.80 9.99
CA LEU A 107 6.43 17.56 9.35
C LEU A 107 5.12 17.54 10.16
N PHE A 108 4.95 16.62 11.11
CA PHE A 108 3.78 16.58 12.00
C PHE A 108 3.92 17.47 13.24
N LYS A 109 5.10 18.04 13.50
CA LYS A 109 5.36 18.83 14.73
C LYS A 109 4.97 20.31 14.60
N GLY A 110 4.46 20.70 13.44
CA GLY A 110 3.89 22.02 13.17
C GLY A 110 4.88 23.02 12.60
N THR A 111 4.47 24.29 12.60
CA THR A 111 5.18 25.39 11.93
C THR A 111 5.36 26.57 12.90
N ASP A 112 5.76 27.73 12.39
CA ASP A 112 5.79 28.97 13.15
C ASP A 112 4.39 29.54 13.46
N VAL A 113 3.33 29.10 12.76
CA VAL A 113 1.95 29.60 13.00
C VAL A 113 1.04 28.62 13.75
N TYR A 114 1.41 27.34 13.85
CA TYR A 114 0.73 26.35 14.68
C TYR A 114 1.70 25.35 15.30
N GLY A 115 1.28 24.68 16.37
CA GLY A 115 2.07 23.74 17.16
C GLY A 115 2.86 24.41 18.29
N SER A 116 2.67 25.71 18.53
CA SER A 116 3.32 26.48 19.59
C SER A 116 2.41 27.55 20.17
N LEU A 117 2.55 27.79 21.48
CA LEU A 117 1.89 28.87 22.22
C LEU A 117 2.53 30.23 21.97
N ASP A 118 3.85 30.25 21.74
CA ASP A 118 4.64 31.47 21.55
C ASP A 118 5.94 31.10 20.82
N PHE A 119 5.88 31.07 19.50
CA PHE A 119 7.02 30.66 18.67
C PHE A 119 8.20 31.64 18.80
N GLU A 120 7.95 32.94 19.02
CA GLU A 120 9.04 33.92 19.20
C GLU A 120 9.91 33.61 20.43
N LYS A 121 9.31 33.05 21.50
CA LYS A 121 10.05 32.58 22.67
C LYS A 121 10.62 31.18 22.53
N GLU A 122 9.95 30.32 21.76
CA GLU A 122 10.38 28.95 21.49
C GLU A 122 11.63 28.92 20.58
N ALA A 123 11.64 29.73 19.51
CA ALA A 123 12.63 29.67 18.44
C ALA A 123 14.10 29.77 18.92
N PRO A 124 14.48 30.72 19.81
CA PRO A 124 15.86 30.77 20.31
C PRO A 124 16.29 29.53 21.10
N MET A 125 15.34 28.80 21.70
CA MET A 125 15.62 27.54 22.38
C MET A 125 15.85 26.42 21.37
N LEU A 126 15.05 26.38 20.30
CA LEU A 126 15.21 25.42 19.20
C LEU A 126 16.55 25.61 18.48
N ASP A 127 16.95 26.86 18.19
CA ASP A 127 18.26 27.18 17.60
C ASP A 127 19.40 26.66 18.48
N LYS A 128 19.25 26.81 19.81
CA LYS A 128 20.24 26.31 20.77
C LYS A 128 20.27 24.79 20.83
N ILE A 129 19.12 24.13 20.75
CA ILE A 129 19.01 22.67 20.69
C ILE A 129 19.69 22.14 19.42
N GLU A 130 19.42 22.73 18.26
CA GLU A 130 20.06 22.40 16.98
C GLU A 130 21.59 22.55 17.08
N ALA A 131 22.09 23.68 17.58
CA ALA A 131 23.53 23.89 17.78
C ALA A 131 24.17 22.85 18.72
N LEU A 132 23.46 22.44 19.77
CA LEU A 132 23.95 21.41 20.70
C LEU A 132 23.96 20.02 20.08
N TYR A 133 23.00 19.68 19.19
CA TYR A 133 23.05 18.43 18.44
C TYR A 133 24.23 18.41 17.45
N GLU A 134 24.55 19.53 16.81
CA GLU A 134 25.76 19.63 15.97
C GLU A 134 27.05 19.52 16.80
N GLU A 135 27.10 20.09 18.02
CA GLU A 135 28.21 19.82 18.95
C GLU A 135 28.26 18.33 19.31
N TYR A 136 27.11 17.75 19.69
CA TYR A 136 26.99 16.38 20.17
C TYR A 136 27.50 15.34 19.16
N ARG A 137 27.14 15.48 17.88
CA ARG A 137 27.57 14.54 16.83
C ARG A 137 29.05 14.60 16.50
N THR A 138 29.75 15.68 16.86
CA THR A 138 31.20 15.81 16.65
C THR A 138 32.03 15.13 17.75
N ILE A 139 31.39 14.77 18.86
CA ILE A 139 32.04 14.11 19.99
C ILE A 139 32.08 12.61 19.74
N ASP A 140 33.29 12.04 19.81
CA ASP A 140 33.52 10.60 19.68
C ASP A 140 32.57 9.80 20.59
N MET A 141 31.99 8.71 20.07
CA MET A 141 31.04 7.87 20.81
C MET A 141 31.64 7.26 22.08
N ASP A 142 32.97 7.10 22.14
CA ASP A 142 33.69 6.59 23.30
C ASP A 142 33.94 7.67 24.38
N ASP A 143 33.82 8.97 24.04
CA ASP A 143 33.91 10.08 25.01
C ASP A 143 32.56 10.30 25.71
N THR A 144 32.19 9.32 26.53
CA THR A 144 30.91 9.28 27.22
C THR A 144 30.70 10.47 28.16
N ASP A 145 31.75 10.98 28.79
CA ASP A 145 31.68 12.12 29.71
C ASP A 145 31.27 13.41 28.99
N ASN A 146 31.90 13.73 27.85
CA ASN A 146 31.52 14.92 27.09
C ASN A 146 30.18 14.76 26.38
N ARG A 147 29.86 13.56 25.88
CA ARG A 147 28.54 13.28 25.31
C ARG A 147 27.44 13.46 26.34
N GLU A 148 27.61 12.91 27.54
CA GLU A 148 26.62 13.05 28.61
C GLU A 148 26.47 14.52 29.04
N ARG A 149 27.58 15.28 29.10
CA ARG A 149 27.55 16.73 29.38
C ARG A 149 26.66 17.47 28.38
N VAL A 150 26.86 17.28 27.08
CA VAL A 150 26.07 17.95 26.03
C VAL A 150 24.63 17.43 26.03
N TRP A 151 24.43 16.12 26.19
CA TRP A 151 23.10 15.51 26.27
C TRP A 151 22.24 16.12 27.38
N ARG A 152 22.80 16.32 28.58
CA ARG A 152 22.08 16.98 29.69
C ARG A 152 21.68 18.42 29.37
N GLN A 153 22.45 19.13 28.54
CA GLN A 153 22.07 20.47 28.08
C GLN A 153 20.92 20.40 27.08
N ILE A 154 21.00 19.47 26.12
CA ILE A 154 19.94 19.21 25.15
C ILE A 154 18.63 18.88 25.88
N ASP A 155 18.65 17.91 26.80
CA ASP A 155 17.50 17.48 27.59
C ASP A 155 16.89 18.65 28.39
N SER A 156 17.73 19.40 29.10
CA SER A 156 17.28 20.55 29.90
C SER A 156 16.62 21.64 29.05
N ILE A 157 17.21 22.00 27.91
CA ILE A 157 16.67 23.08 27.06
C ILE A 157 15.44 22.59 26.30
N SER A 158 15.43 21.33 25.86
CA SER A 158 14.27 20.69 25.23
C SER A 158 13.08 20.65 26.18
N GLY A 159 13.30 20.40 27.47
CA GLY A 159 12.26 20.46 28.49
C GLY A 159 11.67 21.86 28.70
N GLU A 160 12.47 22.92 28.56
CA GLU A 160 11.96 24.29 28.61
C GLU A 160 11.22 24.67 27.33
N ALA A 161 11.73 24.29 26.15
CA ALA A 161 11.09 24.52 24.86
C ALA A 161 9.73 23.80 24.75
N ALA A 162 9.65 22.56 25.26
CA ALA A 162 8.43 21.75 25.23
C ALA A 162 7.24 22.40 25.97
N LYS A 163 7.48 23.35 26.89
CA LYS A 163 6.40 24.11 27.56
C LYS A 163 5.64 25.04 26.61
N PHE A 164 6.24 25.39 25.48
CA PHE A 164 5.59 26.18 24.43
C PHE A 164 4.90 25.30 23.39
N ALA A 165 5.31 24.04 23.24
CA ALA A 165 4.77 23.17 22.20
C ALA A 165 3.31 22.75 22.50
N ILE A 166 2.46 22.86 21.47
CA ILE A 166 1.10 22.30 21.45
C ILE A 166 1.17 20.99 20.67
N ALA A 167 1.19 19.86 21.36
CA ALA A 167 1.36 18.58 20.67
C ALA A 167 0.08 18.11 19.98
N ASN A 168 0.30 17.37 18.89
CA ASN A 168 -0.72 16.71 18.08
C ASN A 168 -1.75 17.72 17.53
N GLU A 169 -1.36 18.98 17.35
CA GLU A 169 -2.27 19.98 16.81
C GLU A 169 -2.64 19.72 15.35
N TYR A 170 -1.70 19.20 14.55
CA TYR A 170 -2.01 18.70 13.21
C TYR A 170 -3.10 17.61 13.25
N ASP A 171 -2.96 16.61 14.15
CA ASP A 171 -3.94 15.53 14.30
C ASP A 171 -5.33 16.07 14.65
N LYS A 172 -5.41 17.11 15.51
CA LYS A 172 -6.66 17.79 15.82
C LYS A 172 -7.26 18.47 14.59
N MET A 173 -6.44 19.15 13.78
CA MET A 173 -6.91 19.82 12.57
C MET A 173 -7.50 18.82 11.59
N VAL A 174 -6.74 17.78 11.19
CA VAL A 174 -7.24 16.77 10.24
C VAL A 174 -8.43 15.99 10.80
N SER A 175 -8.46 15.67 12.10
CA SER A 175 -9.62 15.06 12.74
C SER A 175 -10.85 15.98 12.72
N GLY A 176 -10.64 17.29 12.91
CA GLY A 176 -11.68 18.31 12.82
C GLY A 176 -12.23 18.48 11.40
N LEU A 177 -11.43 18.18 10.37
CA LEU A 177 -11.88 18.06 8.98
C LEU A 177 -12.63 16.74 8.71
N GLY A 178 -12.64 15.77 9.64
CA GLY A 178 -13.19 14.44 9.40
C GLY A 178 -12.30 13.56 8.51
N ALA A 179 -10.99 13.82 8.51
CA ALA A 179 -10.02 12.99 7.82
C ALA A 179 -9.97 11.58 8.43
N LYS A 180 -9.70 10.59 7.58
CA LYS A 180 -9.45 9.19 7.94
C LYS A 180 -8.15 8.75 7.31
N GLY A 181 -7.56 7.69 7.87
CA GLY A 181 -6.35 7.09 7.30
C GLY A 181 -5.15 8.04 7.23
N THR A 182 -5.14 9.12 8.03
CA THR A 182 -4.02 10.06 8.10
C THR A 182 -2.74 9.29 8.41
N ASN A 183 -1.80 9.35 7.48
CA ASN A 183 -0.54 8.63 7.61
C ASN A 183 0.56 9.29 6.77
N ALA A 184 1.78 8.84 6.95
CA ALA A 184 2.85 9.04 6.00
C ALA A 184 3.70 7.77 5.88
N TYR A 185 4.50 7.70 4.83
CA TYR A 185 5.54 6.70 4.73
C TYR A 185 6.71 7.21 3.89
N THR A 186 7.88 6.67 4.18
CA THR A 186 9.11 6.90 3.43
C THR A 186 9.64 5.56 2.89
N SER A 187 10.11 5.56 1.65
CA SER A 187 10.83 4.45 1.02
C SER A 187 12.13 4.96 0.40
N ASN A 188 12.78 4.16 -0.46
CA ASN A 188 14.01 4.57 -1.13
C ASN A 188 13.83 5.82 -2.01
N GLU A 189 12.71 5.89 -2.74
CA GLU A 189 12.45 6.90 -3.78
C GLU A 189 11.63 8.10 -3.31
N LYS A 190 10.80 7.90 -2.28
CA LYS A 190 9.70 8.81 -2.00
C LYS A 190 9.38 8.91 -0.52
N THR A 191 8.84 10.06 -0.16
CA THR A 191 8.04 10.26 1.06
C THR A 191 6.64 10.70 0.63
N VAL A 192 5.60 10.05 1.16
CA VAL A 192 4.21 10.32 0.80
C VAL A 192 3.39 10.60 2.05
N TYR A 193 2.58 11.65 2.01
CA TYR A 193 1.66 12.02 3.07
C TYR A 193 0.22 11.81 2.59
N ILE A 194 -0.57 11.14 3.43
CA ILE A 194 -1.83 10.51 3.04
C ILE A 194 -2.95 11.03 3.95
N ASN A 195 -4.05 11.45 3.34
CA ASN A 195 -5.34 11.61 4.02
C ASN A 195 -6.47 11.10 3.11
N ASP A 196 -7.58 10.68 3.72
CA ASP A 196 -8.89 10.56 3.09
C ASP A 196 -9.81 11.58 3.77
N ILE A 197 -10.29 12.58 3.03
CA ILE A 197 -11.10 13.70 3.57
C ILE A 197 -12.52 13.70 2.98
N PRO A 198 -13.53 14.26 3.67
CA PRO A 198 -14.81 14.58 3.04
C PRO A 198 -14.64 15.58 1.89
N SER A 199 -15.42 15.45 0.80
CA SER A 199 -15.26 16.26 -0.42
C SER A 199 -15.41 17.77 -0.18
N ASN A 200 -16.29 18.18 0.72
CA ASN A 200 -16.47 19.59 1.11
C ASN A 200 -15.28 20.21 1.88
N GLN A 201 -14.24 19.43 2.22
CA GLN A 201 -13.08 19.90 2.98
C GLN A 201 -11.83 20.17 2.13
N ILE A 202 -11.90 20.00 0.80
CA ILE A 202 -10.74 20.14 -0.11
C ILE A 202 -9.99 21.47 0.15
N GLU A 203 -10.69 22.61 0.20
CA GLU A 203 -10.03 23.91 0.39
C GLU A 203 -9.31 24.01 1.74
N LYS A 204 -9.94 23.57 2.83
CA LYS A 204 -9.33 23.59 4.16
C LYS A 204 -8.12 22.66 4.24
N TRP A 205 -8.21 21.48 3.64
CA TRP A 205 -7.10 20.54 3.56
C TRP A 205 -5.93 21.15 2.78
N LEU A 206 -6.18 21.75 1.60
CA LEU A 206 -5.14 22.40 0.81
C LEU A 206 -4.45 23.53 1.58
N LYS A 207 -5.22 24.34 2.31
CA LYS A 207 -4.69 25.41 3.18
C LYS A 207 -3.83 24.87 4.31
N LEU A 208 -4.28 23.81 4.98
CA LEU A 208 -3.55 23.15 6.06
C LEU A 208 -2.23 22.57 5.56
N GLU A 209 -2.26 21.80 4.48
CA GLU A 209 -1.06 21.16 3.94
C GLU A 209 -0.10 22.18 3.35
N ALA A 210 -0.58 23.22 2.67
CA ALA A 210 0.28 24.32 2.22
C ALA A 210 1.02 24.96 3.41
N GLU A 211 0.34 25.14 4.54
CA GLU A 211 1.01 25.64 5.75
C GLU A 211 2.05 24.64 6.28
N ARG A 212 1.70 23.35 6.39
CA ARG A 212 2.61 22.28 6.85
C ARG A 212 3.91 22.20 6.06
N PHE A 213 3.84 22.41 4.74
CA PHE A 213 4.99 22.39 3.84
C PHE A 213 5.68 23.76 3.65
N ARG A 214 5.15 24.85 4.20
CA ARG A 214 5.75 26.18 4.07
C ARG A 214 7.02 26.32 4.91
N TYR A 215 6.91 26.02 6.20
CA TYR A 215 7.98 26.24 7.17
C TYR A 215 7.87 25.27 8.37
N PRO A 216 8.27 23.99 8.21
CA PRO A 216 8.23 23.04 9.30
C PRO A 216 9.20 23.44 10.42
N VAL A 217 8.72 23.35 11.66
CA VAL A 217 9.49 23.61 12.89
C VAL A 217 9.77 22.29 13.59
N PHE A 218 11.04 21.98 13.77
CA PHE A 218 11.50 20.70 14.32
C PHE A 218 11.44 20.64 15.85
N ARG A 219 10.34 21.13 16.43
CA ARG A 219 10.07 21.06 17.87
C ARG A 219 9.81 19.63 18.31
N LEU A 220 10.01 19.36 19.60
CA LEU A 220 9.85 18.02 20.18
C LEU A 220 10.73 16.92 19.54
N PHE A 221 11.74 17.29 18.74
CA PHE A 221 12.69 16.34 18.15
C PHE A 221 13.34 15.44 19.21
N HIS A 222 13.69 16.02 20.36
CA HIS A 222 14.31 15.28 21.46
C HIS A 222 13.50 14.06 21.89
N THR A 223 12.18 14.22 22.08
CA THR A 223 11.27 13.12 22.44
C THR A 223 11.00 12.17 21.27
N GLU A 224 11.11 12.66 20.03
CA GLU A 224 10.90 11.83 18.83
C GLU A 224 11.98 10.76 18.65
N LEU A 225 13.19 11.00 19.17
CA LEU A 225 14.27 10.01 19.17
C LEU A 225 13.86 8.70 19.84
N GLU A 226 13.05 8.75 20.90
CA GLU A 226 12.54 7.53 21.55
C GLU A 226 11.65 6.71 20.61
N ALA A 227 10.78 7.37 19.84
CA ALA A 227 9.90 6.69 18.89
C ALA A 227 10.70 6.01 17.77
N VAL A 228 11.62 6.75 17.14
CA VAL A 228 12.46 6.23 16.05
C VAL A 228 13.40 5.12 16.53
N TYR A 229 13.95 5.22 17.74
CA TYR A 229 14.79 4.15 18.30
C TYR A 229 13.98 2.88 18.56
N GLU A 230 12.72 3.01 19.00
CA GLU A 230 11.83 1.86 19.19
C GLU A 230 11.42 1.23 17.86
N GLU A 231 11.21 2.03 16.83
CA GLU A 231 10.99 1.52 15.47
C GLU A 231 12.22 0.78 14.96
N LYS A 232 13.44 1.32 15.17
CA LYS A 232 14.67 0.61 14.81
C LYS A 232 14.80 -0.69 15.57
N ASN A 233 14.55 -0.68 16.88
CA ASN A 233 14.57 -1.88 17.72
C ASN A 233 13.52 -2.91 17.27
N ARG A 234 12.33 -2.48 16.85
CA ARG A 234 11.31 -3.36 16.27
C ARG A 234 11.77 -3.99 14.95
N GLY A 235 12.42 -3.22 14.08
CA GLY A 235 13.02 -3.73 12.84
C GLY A 235 14.15 -4.74 13.11
N LEU A 236 15.04 -4.42 14.05
CA LEU A 236 16.12 -5.31 14.52
C LEU A 236 15.62 -6.56 15.26
N ASP A 237 14.36 -6.60 15.69
CA ASP A 237 13.73 -7.78 16.27
C ASP A 237 12.85 -8.54 15.23
N ASN A 238 12.75 -8.04 13.99
CA ASN A 238 11.94 -8.62 12.91
C ASN A 238 12.82 -9.36 11.88
N ASP A 239 12.68 -10.68 11.84
CA ASP A 239 13.51 -11.54 10.98
C ASP A 239 13.33 -11.22 9.49
N GLY A 240 12.12 -10.86 9.04
CA GLY A 240 11.86 -10.48 7.65
C GLY A 240 12.54 -9.18 7.23
N SER A 241 12.56 -8.17 8.10
CA SER A 241 13.23 -6.89 7.87
C SER A 241 14.74 -7.09 7.73
N LYS A 242 15.34 -7.88 8.63
CA LYS A 242 16.76 -8.25 8.53
C LYS A 242 17.09 -9.00 7.25
N MET A 243 16.24 -9.95 6.85
CA MET A 243 16.44 -10.69 5.61
C MET A 243 16.41 -9.77 4.39
N PHE A 244 15.47 -8.83 4.36
CA PHE A 244 15.35 -7.88 3.25
C PHE A 244 16.52 -6.88 3.23
N GLU A 245 16.92 -6.34 4.38
CA GLU A 245 18.12 -5.49 4.49
C GLU A 245 19.39 -6.24 4.01
N ALA A 246 19.59 -7.49 4.43
CA ALA A 246 20.72 -8.31 3.99
C ALA A 246 20.68 -8.64 2.48
N LEU A 247 19.48 -8.83 1.93
CA LEU A 247 19.29 -9.04 0.49
C LEU A 247 19.66 -7.78 -0.30
N PHE A 248 19.18 -6.61 0.15
CA PHE A 248 19.48 -5.32 -0.47
C PHE A 248 20.95 -4.94 -0.36
N ASP A 249 21.58 -5.17 0.79
CA ASP A 249 23.02 -4.95 0.96
C ASP A 249 23.84 -5.81 -0.01
N GLY A 250 23.49 -7.08 -0.18
CA GLY A 250 24.15 -7.97 -1.13
C GLY A 250 23.93 -7.58 -2.60
N LEU A 251 22.72 -7.08 -2.94
CA LEU A 251 22.40 -6.62 -4.29
C LEU A 251 23.00 -5.26 -4.60
N PHE A 252 23.15 -4.38 -3.61
CA PHE A 252 23.53 -2.98 -3.76
C PHE A 252 24.65 -2.58 -2.78
N PRO A 253 25.84 -3.22 -2.86
CA PRO A 253 26.92 -3.01 -1.90
C PRO A 253 27.57 -1.63 -2.00
N THR A 254 27.32 -0.86 -3.06
CA THR A 254 27.87 0.49 -3.24
C THR A 254 26.80 1.54 -3.52
N HIS A 255 25.68 1.13 -4.12
CA HIS A 255 24.56 1.99 -4.43
C HIS A 255 23.71 2.32 -3.21
N GLN A 256 23.02 3.45 -3.28
CA GLN A 256 22.37 4.02 -2.12
C GLN A 256 21.21 3.19 -1.58
N TYR A 257 20.61 2.32 -2.40
CA TYR A 257 19.58 1.38 -1.97
C TYR A 257 20.04 0.42 -0.87
N GLY A 258 21.28 -0.08 -0.93
CA GLY A 258 21.84 -0.95 0.11
C GLY A 258 22.45 -0.15 1.26
N GLN A 259 23.05 1.00 0.95
CA GLN A 259 23.85 1.76 1.93
C GLN A 259 23.04 2.76 2.79
N GLN A 260 21.88 3.23 2.31
CA GLN A 260 21.04 4.25 2.97
C GLN A 260 19.70 3.62 3.36
N THR A 261 19.73 2.75 4.37
CA THR A 261 18.50 2.16 4.93
C THR A 261 17.52 3.24 5.37
N THR A 262 16.23 3.06 5.09
CA THR A 262 15.18 4.06 5.35
C THR A 262 15.14 4.55 6.79
N ILE A 263 15.27 3.63 7.73
CA ILE A 263 15.28 3.97 9.16
C ILE A 263 16.63 4.48 9.65
N GLY A 264 17.70 4.32 8.86
CA GLY A 264 19.06 4.68 9.22
C GLY A 264 19.84 3.62 10.01
N THR A 265 21.15 3.86 10.12
CA THR A 265 22.06 3.04 10.93
C THR A 265 21.97 3.43 12.40
N ILE A 266 22.34 2.49 13.30
CA ILE A 266 22.36 2.77 14.74
C ILE A 266 23.28 3.95 15.07
N GLU A 267 24.41 4.06 14.37
CA GLU A 267 25.38 5.12 14.55
C GLU A 267 24.80 6.49 14.18
N HIS A 268 24.16 6.62 13.00
CA HIS A 268 23.57 7.88 12.56
C HIS A 268 22.37 8.27 13.42
N LEU A 269 21.54 7.30 13.81
CA LEU A 269 20.43 7.55 14.75
C LEU A 269 20.93 8.10 16.09
N LYS A 270 22.07 7.62 16.58
CA LYS A 270 22.73 8.12 17.81
C LYS A 270 23.45 9.45 17.63
N ASN A 271 23.61 9.94 16.41
CA ASN A 271 24.29 11.18 16.08
C ASN A 271 23.45 12.04 15.10
N PRO A 272 22.20 12.36 15.46
CA PRO A 272 21.28 13.02 14.56
C PRO A 272 21.72 14.46 14.27
N SER A 273 21.26 15.02 13.14
CA SER A 273 21.50 16.41 12.76
C SER A 273 20.23 17.08 12.24
N LEU A 274 19.69 17.99 13.06
CA LEU A 274 18.57 18.85 12.66
C LEU A 274 18.96 19.77 11.48
N THR A 275 20.24 20.15 11.40
CA THR A 275 20.79 20.96 10.30
C THR A 275 20.70 20.20 8.98
N GLU A 276 21.13 18.93 8.95
CA GLU A 276 21.04 18.11 7.73
C GLU A 276 19.59 17.78 7.36
N ILE A 277 18.69 17.55 8.34
CA ILE A 277 17.24 17.44 8.07
C ILE A 277 16.72 18.70 7.38
N ARG A 278 17.11 19.90 7.86
CA ARG A 278 16.67 21.18 7.27
C ARG A 278 17.22 21.37 5.86
N LYS A 279 18.48 20.99 5.62
CA LYS A 279 19.09 21.01 4.28
C LYS A 279 18.37 20.05 3.33
N TYR A 280 18.05 18.84 3.79
CA TYR A 280 17.29 17.85 3.02
C TYR A 280 15.93 18.42 2.60
N PHE A 281 15.16 18.95 3.56
CA PHE A 281 13.87 19.60 3.29
C PHE A 281 14.03 20.71 2.24
N ASN A 282 14.96 21.65 2.46
CA ASN A 282 15.16 22.79 1.55
C ASN A 282 15.58 22.40 0.14
N LYS A 283 16.25 21.26 -0.03
CA LYS A 283 16.72 20.74 -1.32
C LYS A 283 15.62 19.98 -2.06
N TYR A 284 14.90 19.08 -1.38
CA TYR A 284 14.03 18.10 -2.03
C TYR A 284 12.53 18.41 -1.91
N TYR A 285 12.09 19.13 -0.88
CA TYR A 285 10.68 19.52 -0.68
C TYR A 285 10.40 20.84 -1.39
N VAL A 286 10.52 20.81 -2.71
CA VAL A 286 10.33 21.94 -3.63
C VAL A 286 9.21 21.59 -4.62
N PRO A 287 8.40 22.56 -5.08
CA PRO A 287 7.22 22.27 -5.89
C PRO A 287 7.55 21.44 -7.14
N ASN A 288 8.65 21.75 -7.84
CA ASN A 288 9.12 21.00 -9.01
C ASN A 288 9.65 19.58 -8.73
N ASN A 289 9.64 19.12 -7.48
CA ASN A 289 9.95 17.75 -7.08
C ASN A 289 8.81 17.10 -6.24
N MET A 290 7.61 17.66 -6.33
CA MET A 290 6.43 17.21 -5.60
C MET A 290 5.24 16.98 -6.54
N ALA A 291 4.31 16.13 -6.08
CA ALA A 291 3.02 15.93 -6.71
C ALA A 291 1.88 15.91 -5.69
N ILE A 292 0.74 16.49 -6.07
CA ILE A 292 -0.54 16.30 -5.38
C ILE A 292 -1.38 15.32 -6.21
N CYS A 293 -1.69 14.16 -5.64
CA CYS A 293 -2.42 13.08 -6.29
C CYS A 293 -3.77 12.90 -5.60
N MET A 294 -4.87 13.17 -6.30
CA MET A 294 -6.22 13.16 -5.73
C MET A 294 -7.19 12.29 -6.54
N SER A 295 -8.01 11.51 -5.83
CA SER A 295 -9.08 10.69 -6.38
C SER A 295 -10.30 10.73 -5.50
N GLY A 296 -11.48 10.99 -6.06
CA GLY A 296 -12.74 10.90 -5.32
C GLY A 296 -13.84 11.80 -5.87
N ASP A 297 -14.78 12.15 -5.01
CA ASP A 297 -15.86 13.11 -5.28
C ASP A 297 -15.28 14.53 -5.35
N LEU A 298 -14.76 14.90 -6.52
CA LEU A 298 -14.15 16.20 -6.79
C LEU A 298 -14.54 16.73 -8.17
N ASP A 299 -14.63 18.05 -8.27
CA ASP A 299 -14.67 18.75 -9.56
C ASP A 299 -13.25 19.14 -9.98
N TYR A 300 -12.87 18.82 -11.21
CA TYR A 300 -11.52 19.02 -11.70
C TYR A 300 -11.12 20.51 -11.74
N ASP A 301 -12.02 21.37 -12.21
CA ASP A 301 -11.74 22.77 -12.50
C ASP A 301 -11.69 23.55 -11.17
N GLU A 302 -12.66 23.35 -10.29
CA GLU A 302 -12.67 23.94 -8.94
C GLU A 302 -11.44 23.50 -8.13
N THR A 303 -11.07 22.21 -8.22
CA THR A 303 -9.93 21.66 -7.47
C THR A 303 -8.61 22.25 -7.95
N ILE A 304 -8.36 22.34 -9.26
CA ILE A 304 -7.08 22.89 -9.75
C ILE A 304 -6.94 24.38 -9.45
N ILE A 305 -8.04 25.15 -9.48
CA ILE A 305 -8.04 26.57 -9.06
C ILE A 305 -7.60 26.68 -7.60
N LEU A 306 -8.17 25.86 -6.71
CA LEU A 306 -7.83 25.87 -5.29
C LEU A 306 -6.38 25.45 -5.06
N ILE A 307 -5.91 24.40 -5.75
CA ILE A 307 -4.51 23.97 -5.64
C ILE A 307 -3.59 25.10 -6.06
N ASN A 308 -3.82 25.73 -7.21
CA ASN A 308 -2.98 26.84 -7.67
C ASN A 308 -3.04 28.05 -6.70
N LYS A 309 -4.20 28.34 -6.10
CA LYS A 309 -4.35 29.41 -5.11
C LYS A 309 -3.44 29.22 -3.89
N TYR A 310 -3.33 28.00 -3.36
CA TYR A 310 -2.57 27.73 -2.12
C TYR A 310 -1.13 27.27 -2.35
N TRP A 311 -0.88 26.56 -3.45
CA TRP A 311 0.41 25.93 -3.73
C TRP A 311 1.16 26.56 -4.90
N GLY A 312 0.48 27.27 -5.81
CA GLY A 312 1.10 27.89 -6.98
C GLY A 312 2.09 29.01 -6.64
N THR A 313 2.06 29.54 -5.41
CA THR A 313 2.98 30.58 -4.95
C THR A 313 4.27 30.03 -4.32
N PHE A 314 4.39 28.71 -4.17
CA PHE A 314 5.63 28.11 -3.66
C PHE A 314 6.79 28.42 -4.62
N GLU A 315 7.95 28.74 -4.05
CA GLU A 315 9.15 29.05 -4.82
C GLU A 315 9.64 27.82 -5.58
N ARG A 316 9.64 27.89 -6.91
CA ARG A 316 10.34 26.91 -7.75
C ARG A 316 11.83 27.02 -7.52
N LYS A 317 12.50 25.89 -7.27
CA LYS A 317 13.97 25.82 -7.19
C LYS A 317 14.54 25.03 -8.38
N ASP A 318 15.85 24.87 -8.41
CA ASP A 318 16.48 23.97 -9.36
C ASP A 318 16.00 22.53 -9.13
N ASP A 319 15.91 21.76 -10.21
CA ASP A 319 15.53 20.36 -10.13
C ASP A 319 16.60 19.58 -9.35
N PRO A 320 16.26 18.83 -8.29
CA PRO A 320 17.24 18.10 -7.51
C PRO A 320 18.00 17.10 -8.38
N ILE A 321 19.33 17.17 -8.36
CA ILE A 321 20.20 16.24 -9.07
C ILE A 321 20.58 15.09 -8.12
N PHE A 322 20.44 13.86 -8.61
CA PHE A 322 20.91 12.64 -7.96
C PHE A 322 21.98 11.97 -8.83
N GLU A 323 23.10 11.59 -8.22
CA GLU A 323 24.17 10.86 -8.90
C GLU A 323 24.00 9.36 -8.63
N VAL A 324 23.65 8.63 -9.67
CA VAL A 324 23.45 7.17 -9.61
C VAL A 324 24.80 6.48 -9.58
N ILE A 325 25.10 5.80 -8.48
CA ILE A 325 26.29 4.96 -8.36
C ILE A 325 26.08 3.69 -9.19
N GLN A 326 26.95 3.47 -10.17
CA GLN A 326 26.88 2.28 -11.01
C GLN A 326 27.49 1.08 -10.29
N GLU A 327 26.71 0.02 -10.10
CA GLU A 327 27.15 -1.20 -9.43
C GLU A 327 28.04 -2.07 -10.32
N ALA A 328 29.02 -2.74 -9.71
CA ALA A 328 29.78 -3.78 -10.40
C ALA A 328 28.91 -5.03 -10.60
N PRO A 329 29.02 -5.75 -11.75
CA PRO A 329 28.27 -6.99 -11.95
C PRO A 329 28.51 -8.03 -10.84
N ILE A 330 27.46 -8.73 -10.43
CA ILE A 330 27.55 -9.84 -9.48
C ILE A 330 28.17 -11.03 -10.23
N ALA A 331 29.42 -11.37 -9.89
CA ALA A 331 30.21 -12.35 -10.65
C ALA A 331 29.96 -13.82 -10.27
N ALA A 332 29.45 -14.06 -9.06
CA ALA A 332 29.14 -15.37 -8.52
C ALA A 332 28.09 -15.22 -7.40
N PRO A 333 27.40 -16.31 -7.00
CA PRO A 333 26.35 -16.22 -6.00
C PRO A 333 26.92 -15.83 -4.64
N VAL A 334 26.24 -14.92 -3.94
CA VAL A 334 26.61 -14.48 -2.59
C VAL A 334 25.62 -15.03 -1.59
N TYR A 335 26.12 -15.52 -0.46
CA TYR A 335 25.31 -16.14 0.58
C TYR A 335 25.48 -15.37 1.89
N SER A 336 24.37 -15.11 2.56
CA SER A 336 24.35 -14.59 3.92
C SER A 336 23.37 -15.39 4.79
N GLU A 337 23.58 -15.31 6.10
CA GLU A 337 22.70 -15.93 7.08
C GLU A 337 22.18 -14.88 8.06
N VAL A 338 20.87 -14.96 8.34
CA VAL A 338 20.19 -14.18 9.37
C VAL A 338 19.68 -15.16 10.42
N TYR A 339 19.90 -14.84 11.70
CA TYR A 339 19.41 -15.62 12.82
C TYR A 339 18.24 -14.90 13.48
N GLY A 340 17.30 -15.67 14.02
CA GLY A 340 16.17 -15.11 14.75
C GLY A 340 15.19 -16.18 15.22
N PRO A 341 14.20 -15.80 16.05
CA PRO A 341 13.31 -16.76 16.68
C PRO A 341 12.26 -17.36 15.74
N GLU A 342 11.94 -16.74 14.59
CA GLU A 342 10.87 -17.24 13.70
C GLU A 342 11.25 -18.55 12.99
N ALA A 343 10.33 -19.14 12.23
CA ALA A 343 10.61 -20.33 11.45
C ALA A 343 11.67 -20.08 10.36
N GLU A 344 12.38 -21.14 9.94
CA GLU A 344 13.34 -21.06 8.85
C GLU A 344 12.66 -20.74 7.52
N ARG A 345 13.32 -19.90 6.72
CA ARG A 345 12.90 -19.51 5.35
C ARG A 345 14.09 -18.90 4.63
N LEU A 346 13.98 -18.69 3.32
CA LEU A 346 15.01 -18.00 2.54
C LEU A 346 14.44 -16.86 1.72
N PHE A 347 15.29 -15.88 1.44
CA PHE A 347 15.16 -15.00 0.29
C PHE A 347 16.27 -15.28 -0.72
N LEU A 348 15.93 -15.10 -1.99
CA LEU A 348 16.87 -15.09 -3.09
C LEU A 348 16.56 -13.88 -3.97
N GLY A 349 17.56 -13.23 -4.57
CA GLY A 349 17.32 -12.05 -5.39
C GLY A 349 18.31 -11.89 -6.55
N PHE A 350 17.81 -11.38 -7.67
CA PHE A 350 18.57 -10.97 -8.85
C PHE A 350 18.43 -9.47 -9.05
N ARG A 351 19.51 -8.80 -9.48
CA ARG A 351 19.52 -7.36 -9.80
C ARG A 351 19.26 -7.11 -11.28
N PHE A 352 18.44 -6.12 -11.57
CA PHE A 352 18.06 -5.65 -12.90
C PHE A 352 18.24 -4.13 -13.02
N GLU A 353 18.19 -3.62 -14.25
CA GLU A 353 18.17 -2.17 -14.49
C GLU A 353 16.87 -1.51 -13.99
N GLY A 354 16.87 -0.18 -13.93
CA GLY A 354 15.79 0.62 -13.35
C GLY A 354 14.46 0.62 -14.12
N ALA A 355 13.45 1.25 -13.53
CA ALA A 355 12.04 1.27 -13.98
C ALA A 355 11.83 1.71 -15.44
N ASN A 356 12.68 2.60 -15.94
CA ASN A 356 12.58 3.17 -17.30
C ASN A 356 13.31 2.34 -18.36
N THR A 357 13.55 1.05 -18.11
CA THR A 357 14.27 0.14 -19.01
C THR A 357 13.42 -1.06 -19.41
N GLU A 358 13.83 -1.75 -20.48
CA GLU A 358 13.16 -2.98 -20.93
C GLU A 358 13.24 -4.10 -19.89
N ASP A 359 14.28 -4.09 -19.05
CA ASP A 359 14.44 -5.06 -17.95
C ASP A 359 13.24 -5.04 -17.00
N ALA A 360 12.69 -3.86 -16.68
CA ALA A 360 11.55 -3.75 -15.76
C ALA A 360 10.27 -4.38 -16.34
N LYS A 361 10.02 -4.21 -17.65
CA LYS A 361 8.88 -4.82 -18.34
C LYS A 361 9.02 -6.34 -18.40
N MET A 362 10.20 -6.81 -18.81
CA MET A 362 10.48 -8.24 -18.92
C MET A 362 10.50 -8.94 -17.56
N LEU A 363 10.93 -8.23 -16.51
CA LEU A 363 10.87 -8.68 -15.13
C LEU A 363 9.44 -9.04 -14.71
N THR A 364 8.46 -8.17 -14.96
CA THR A 364 7.04 -8.44 -14.68
C THR A 364 6.54 -9.68 -15.42
N MET A 365 6.92 -9.86 -16.69
CA MET A 365 6.49 -11.04 -17.46
C MET A 365 7.13 -12.34 -16.97
N VAL A 366 8.42 -12.32 -16.62
CA VAL A 366 9.11 -13.50 -16.07
C VAL A 366 8.55 -13.86 -14.69
N ASP A 367 8.30 -12.87 -13.83
CA ASP A 367 7.64 -13.06 -12.54
C ASP A 367 6.30 -13.76 -12.69
N MET A 368 5.44 -13.25 -13.57
CA MET A 368 4.10 -13.84 -13.81
C MET A 368 4.13 -15.23 -14.45
N VAL A 369 5.19 -15.60 -15.18
CA VAL A 369 5.39 -16.99 -15.66
C VAL A 369 5.80 -17.92 -14.51
N LEU A 370 6.58 -17.40 -13.55
CA LEU A 370 7.07 -18.16 -12.40
C LEU A 370 6.02 -18.27 -11.30
N SER A 371 5.36 -17.17 -10.90
CA SER A 371 4.35 -17.15 -9.87
C SER A 371 3.27 -16.11 -10.20
N ASN A 372 2.05 -16.58 -10.45
CA ASN A 372 0.85 -15.75 -10.67
C ASN A 372 -0.30 -16.17 -9.74
N SER A 373 0.03 -16.86 -8.65
CA SER A 373 -0.88 -17.39 -7.63
C SER A 373 -1.80 -18.54 -8.07
N ALA A 374 -1.71 -19.01 -9.32
CA ALA A 374 -2.53 -20.11 -9.83
C ALA A 374 -1.73 -21.07 -10.72
N ALA A 375 -1.29 -20.60 -11.89
CA ALA A 375 -0.75 -21.41 -12.97
C ALA A 375 0.74 -21.13 -13.28
N GLY A 376 1.43 -20.33 -12.47
CA GLY A 376 2.87 -20.12 -12.59
C GLY A 376 3.67 -21.39 -12.31
N LEU A 377 4.90 -21.48 -12.80
CA LEU A 377 5.73 -22.68 -12.61
C LEU A 377 5.99 -23.01 -11.13
N ILE A 378 6.26 -22.02 -10.28
CA ILE A 378 6.37 -22.19 -8.82
C ILE A 378 5.03 -22.61 -8.22
N ASP A 379 3.93 -22.04 -8.70
CA ASP A 379 2.59 -22.35 -8.21
C ASP A 379 2.25 -23.82 -8.48
N LEU A 380 2.49 -24.30 -9.69
CA LEU A 380 2.16 -25.67 -10.11
C LEU A 380 3.20 -26.70 -9.64
N ASN A 381 4.48 -26.47 -9.94
CA ASN A 381 5.53 -27.47 -9.74
C ASN A 381 5.99 -27.56 -8.29
N LEU A 382 5.80 -26.51 -7.49
CA LEU A 382 6.27 -26.47 -6.10
C LEU A 382 5.13 -26.37 -5.09
N ASN A 383 4.25 -25.36 -5.21
CA ASN A 383 3.17 -25.15 -4.23
C ASN A 383 2.06 -26.20 -4.36
N GLN A 384 1.56 -26.44 -5.58
CA GLN A 384 0.48 -27.39 -5.86
C GLN A 384 0.95 -28.84 -5.73
N ALA A 385 2.19 -29.13 -6.13
CA ALA A 385 2.86 -30.42 -5.91
C ALA A 385 3.33 -30.64 -4.46
N GLN A 386 3.17 -29.63 -3.58
CA GLN A 386 3.55 -29.70 -2.16
C GLN A 386 5.04 -30.02 -1.95
N GLU A 387 5.95 -29.53 -2.80
CA GLU A 387 7.40 -29.71 -2.65
C GLU A 387 8.01 -28.84 -1.55
N LEU A 388 7.27 -27.81 -1.13
CA LEU A 388 7.63 -26.85 -0.07
C LEU A 388 6.37 -26.36 0.66
N ILE A 389 6.53 -25.69 1.82
CA ILE A 389 5.37 -25.18 2.59
C ILE A 389 4.67 -24.01 1.89
N GLY A 390 5.46 -23.21 1.18
CA GLY A 390 5.04 -22.07 0.37
C GLY A 390 6.24 -21.32 -0.18
N GLY A 391 6.16 -20.92 -1.44
CA GLY A 391 7.20 -20.19 -2.15
C GLY A 391 6.61 -19.38 -3.30
N GLY A 392 7.40 -18.43 -3.80
CA GLY A 392 6.98 -17.51 -4.85
C GLY A 392 8.08 -16.53 -5.21
N CYS A 393 7.76 -15.63 -6.11
CA CYS A 393 8.62 -14.53 -6.52
C CYS A 393 7.83 -13.23 -6.58
N PHE A 394 8.55 -12.11 -6.66
CA PHE A 394 7.97 -10.78 -6.78
C PHE A 394 8.95 -9.80 -7.43
N PRO A 395 8.47 -8.85 -8.25
CA PRO A 395 9.28 -7.75 -8.73
C PRO A 395 9.37 -6.66 -7.65
N TYR A 396 10.50 -5.97 -7.61
CA TYR A 396 10.68 -4.75 -6.83
C TYR A 396 11.33 -3.70 -7.72
N VAL A 397 10.49 -2.87 -8.35
CA VAL A 397 10.89 -1.90 -9.37
C VAL A 397 11.20 -0.56 -8.71
N LEU A 398 12.40 -0.03 -8.96
CA LEU A 398 12.84 1.30 -8.51
C LEU A 398 13.46 2.06 -9.68
N GLU A 399 13.70 3.36 -9.50
CA GLU A 399 14.16 4.25 -10.58
C GLU A 399 15.52 3.85 -11.16
N ASP A 400 16.51 3.61 -10.30
CA ASP A 400 17.90 3.36 -10.71
C ASP A 400 18.21 1.89 -11.05
N TYR A 401 17.67 0.97 -10.24
CA TYR A 401 17.83 -0.48 -10.37
C TYR A 401 16.58 -1.18 -9.86
N SER A 402 16.29 -2.37 -10.37
CA SER A 402 15.17 -3.21 -9.92
C SER A 402 15.67 -4.56 -9.38
N MET A 403 14.80 -5.31 -8.71
CA MET A 403 15.09 -6.66 -8.21
C MET A 403 13.98 -7.65 -8.59
N HIS A 404 14.36 -8.87 -8.97
CA HIS A 404 13.46 -10.03 -8.89
C HIS A 404 13.75 -10.78 -7.59
N GLY A 405 12.84 -10.67 -6.62
CA GLY A 405 12.93 -11.36 -5.33
C GLY A 405 12.21 -12.70 -5.34
N PHE A 406 12.72 -13.67 -4.60
CA PHE A 406 12.15 -15.00 -4.43
C PHE A 406 12.11 -15.33 -2.94
N TYR A 407 11.09 -16.07 -2.52
CA TYR A 407 10.97 -16.55 -1.14
C TYR A 407 10.53 -18.01 -1.10
N GLY A 408 10.94 -18.71 -0.04
CA GLY A 408 10.58 -20.11 0.15
C GLY A 408 10.67 -20.55 1.61
N SER A 409 9.77 -21.44 2.01
CA SER A 409 9.72 -22.06 3.34
C SER A 409 9.82 -23.58 3.25
N PRO A 410 10.75 -24.23 3.97
CA PRO A 410 11.01 -25.66 3.85
C PRO A 410 9.94 -26.51 4.52
N LYS A 411 9.70 -27.71 3.98
CA LYS A 411 8.98 -28.79 4.66
C LYS A 411 9.76 -29.31 5.86
N GLN A 412 9.11 -30.12 6.69
CA GLN A 412 9.79 -30.82 7.77
C GLN A 412 10.87 -31.75 7.20
N GLY A 413 12.12 -31.58 7.67
CA GLY A 413 13.27 -32.37 7.23
C GLY A 413 13.94 -31.89 5.94
N GLN A 414 13.38 -30.88 5.27
CA GLN A 414 13.96 -30.24 4.09
C GLN A 414 14.89 -29.09 4.50
N THR A 415 16.01 -28.94 3.81
CA THR A 415 16.99 -27.87 4.02
C THR A 415 16.62 -26.62 3.20
N LEU A 416 17.13 -25.45 3.62
CA LEU A 416 16.93 -24.23 2.83
C LEU A 416 17.69 -24.26 1.50
N GLU A 417 18.81 -24.98 1.45
CA GLU A 417 19.59 -25.22 0.24
C GLU A 417 18.77 -25.96 -0.81
N GLU A 418 18.04 -27.01 -0.42
CA GLU A 418 17.11 -27.73 -1.29
C GLU A 418 15.99 -26.82 -1.79
N VAL A 419 15.42 -25.97 -0.92
CA VAL A 419 14.39 -24.99 -1.34
C VAL A 419 14.96 -23.98 -2.35
N LYS A 420 16.18 -23.50 -2.14
CA LYS A 420 16.86 -22.59 -3.08
C LYS A 420 17.08 -23.28 -4.43
N ASP A 421 17.52 -24.53 -4.43
CA ASP A 421 17.71 -25.31 -5.66
C ASP A 421 16.37 -25.55 -6.39
N LEU A 422 15.28 -25.82 -5.67
CA LEU A 422 13.93 -25.95 -6.25
C LEU A 422 13.45 -24.67 -6.94
N LEU A 423 13.69 -23.50 -6.33
CA LEU A 423 13.33 -22.20 -6.89
C LEU A 423 14.17 -21.87 -8.13
N LEU A 424 15.49 -22.07 -8.07
CA LEU A 424 16.39 -21.88 -9.21
C LEU A 424 16.04 -22.81 -10.38
N ALA A 425 15.61 -24.05 -10.09
CA ALA A 425 15.17 -24.98 -11.13
C ALA A 425 13.98 -24.44 -11.94
N GLN A 426 13.07 -23.67 -11.33
CA GLN A 426 11.94 -23.08 -12.08
C GLN A 426 12.41 -22.02 -13.07
N ILE A 427 13.49 -21.29 -12.77
CA ILE A 427 14.10 -20.36 -13.71
C ILE A 427 14.70 -21.11 -14.91
N GLU A 428 15.31 -22.28 -14.67
CA GLU A 428 15.80 -23.14 -15.76
C GLU A 428 14.66 -23.67 -16.63
N GLU A 429 13.49 -23.97 -16.06
CA GLU A 429 12.29 -24.33 -16.83
C GLU A 429 11.81 -23.18 -17.73
N VAL A 430 11.87 -21.92 -17.26
CA VAL A 430 11.62 -20.73 -18.11
C VAL A 430 12.62 -20.66 -19.25
N LYS A 431 13.92 -20.82 -18.98
CA LYS A 431 14.99 -20.82 -20.00
C LYS A 431 14.83 -21.96 -21.01
N ALA A 432 14.27 -23.09 -20.60
CA ALA A 432 13.95 -24.21 -21.47
C ALA A 432 12.69 -23.97 -22.32
N GLY A 433 11.85 -23.01 -21.93
CA GLY A 433 10.56 -22.75 -22.57
C GLY A 433 9.45 -23.71 -22.14
N ASN A 434 9.60 -24.36 -20.98
CA ASN A 434 8.71 -25.38 -20.44
C ASN A 434 7.48 -24.79 -19.74
N PHE A 435 6.85 -23.82 -20.38
CA PHE A 435 5.56 -23.25 -20.00
C PHE A 435 4.69 -23.12 -21.24
N PRO A 436 3.37 -23.25 -21.14
CA PRO A 436 2.52 -23.34 -22.32
C PRO A 436 2.31 -21.98 -23.00
N ASP A 437 2.11 -21.98 -24.33
CA ASP A 437 1.99 -20.73 -25.12
C ASP A 437 0.77 -19.88 -24.71
N TRP A 438 -0.30 -20.52 -24.23
CA TRP A 438 -1.51 -19.82 -23.79
C TRP A 438 -1.26 -18.95 -22.55
N LEU A 439 -0.23 -19.27 -21.74
CA LEU A 439 0.03 -18.61 -20.46
C LEU A 439 0.34 -17.12 -20.64
N VAL A 440 1.11 -16.75 -21.67
CA VAL A 440 1.51 -15.36 -21.91
C VAL A 440 0.28 -14.46 -22.14
N GLY A 441 -0.68 -14.92 -22.94
CA GLY A 441 -1.94 -14.18 -23.16
C GLY A 441 -2.80 -14.11 -21.90
N ALA A 442 -2.86 -15.19 -21.11
CA ALA A 442 -3.60 -15.24 -19.85
C ALA A 442 -3.00 -14.28 -18.79
N ILE A 443 -1.67 -14.16 -18.72
CA ILE A 443 -0.97 -13.19 -17.85
C ILE A 443 -1.44 -11.77 -18.12
N ILE A 444 -1.55 -11.37 -19.38
CA ILE A 444 -2.00 -10.01 -19.73
C ILE A 444 -3.45 -9.78 -19.31
N SER A 445 -4.31 -10.77 -19.48
CA SER A 445 -5.69 -10.70 -19.00
C SER A 445 -5.77 -10.58 -17.47
N ASP A 446 -4.93 -11.32 -16.76
CA ASP A 446 -4.85 -11.29 -15.30
C ASP A 446 -4.31 -9.94 -14.78
N LEU A 447 -3.23 -9.42 -15.37
CA LEU A 447 -2.70 -8.09 -15.04
C LEU A 447 -3.75 -7.00 -15.26
N LYS A 448 -4.50 -7.05 -16.37
CA LYS A 448 -5.63 -6.12 -16.62
C LYS A 448 -6.75 -6.27 -15.60
N LEU A 449 -7.11 -7.50 -15.23
CA LEU A 449 -8.12 -7.74 -14.20
C LEU A 449 -7.68 -7.19 -12.84
N ASN A 450 -6.41 -7.38 -12.48
CA ASN A 450 -5.84 -6.86 -11.24
C ASN A 450 -5.74 -5.33 -11.24
N GLN A 451 -5.43 -4.71 -12.39
CA GLN A 451 -5.51 -3.26 -12.56
C GLN A 451 -6.95 -2.79 -12.34
N LEU A 452 -7.95 -3.37 -13.01
CA LEU A 452 -9.37 -3.01 -12.82
C LEU A 452 -9.78 -3.09 -11.34
N LYS A 453 -9.43 -4.19 -10.63
CA LYS A 453 -9.69 -4.34 -9.19
C LYS A 453 -9.04 -3.20 -8.38
N LYS A 454 -7.80 -2.80 -8.68
CA LYS A 454 -7.11 -1.70 -7.99
C LYS A 454 -7.82 -0.36 -8.20
N LEU A 455 -8.33 -0.10 -9.41
CA LEU A 455 -8.98 1.17 -9.78
C LEU A 455 -10.40 1.34 -9.21
N GLU A 456 -10.96 0.37 -8.50
CA GLU A 456 -12.26 0.50 -7.78
C GLU A 456 -12.15 1.20 -6.43
N SER A 457 -10.97 1.71 -6.08
CA SER A 457 -10.77 2.46 -4.84
C SER A 457 -10.02 3.76 -5.11
N ASN A 458 -10.42 4.83 -4.41
CA ASN A 458 -9.73 6.12 -4.47
C ASN A 458 -8.25 6.01 -4.08
N SER A 459 -7.92 5.17 -3.09
CA SER A 459 -6.53 4.88 -2.72
C SER A 459 -5.75 4.18 -3.84
N GLY A 460 -6.36 3.20 -4.52
CA GLY A 460 -5.72 2.49 -5.63
C GLY A 460 -5.42 3.42 -6.79
N ARG A 461 -6.38 4.27 -7.16
CA ARG A 461 -6.23 5.31 -8.20
C ARG A 461 -5.13 6.32 -7.86
N ALA A 462 -5.15 6.88 -6.65
CA ALA A 462 -4.15 7.85 -6.23
C ALA A 462 -2.74 7.24 -6.16
N ASN A 463 -2.61 5.94 -5.87
CA ASN A 463 -1.33 5.24 -5.89
C ASN A 463 -0.75 5.08 -7.30
N GLU A 464 -1.57 4.88 -8.34
CA GLU A 464 -1.09 4.87 -9.74
C GLU A 464 -0.36 6.17 -10.09
N PHE A 465 -0.92 7.32 -9.67
CA PHE A 465 -0.29 8.63 -9.89
C PHE A 465 1.03 8.78 -9.16
N ILE A 466 1.10 8.30 -7.91
CA ILE A 466 2.34 8.32 -7.12
C ILE A 466 3.41 7.49 -7.83
N ASP A 467 3.08 6.27 -8.26
CA ASP A 467 4.03 5.36 -8.87
C ASP A 467 4.58 5.94 -10.18
N ALA A 468 3.73 6.43 -11.07
CA ALA A 468 4.14 7.11 -12.30
C ALA A 468 5.06 8.31 -12.01
N PHE A 469 4.66 9.21 -11.11
CA PHE A 469 5.43 10.40 -10.77
C PHE A 469 6.80 10.07 -10.16
N THR A 470 6.83 9.16 -9.20
CA THR A 470 8.04 8.87 -8.41
C THR A 470 9.06 8.05 -9.18
N LEU A 471 8.63 7.21 -10.13
CA LEU A 471 9.51 6.47 -11.04
C LEU A 471 9.90 7.27 -12.31
N GLY A 472 9.40 8.50 -12.45
CA GLY A 472 9.70 9.36 -13.59
C GLY A 472 9.08 8.88 -14.91
N ILE A 473 7.99 8.11 -14.84
CA ILE A 473 7.26 7.57 -15.98
C ILE A 473 6.17 8.59 -16.37
N SER A 474 6.04 8.88 -17.67
CA SER A 474 4.96 9.76 -18.13
C SER A 474 3.60 9.10 -17.87
N TRP A 475 2.55 9.90 -17.63
CA TRP A 475 1.22 9.31 -17.40
C TRP A 475 0.72 8.51 -18.61
N GLU A 476 1.06 8.94 -19.82
CA GLU A 476 0.75 8.22 -21.05
C GLU A 476 1.46 6.85 -21.11
N ASP A 477 2.75 6.79 -20.82
CA ASP A 477 3.50 5.53 -20.81
C ASP A 477 3.00 4.59 -19.71
N HIS A 478 2.68 5.15 -18.54
CA HIS A 478 2.10 4.38 -17.42
C HIS A 478 0.76 3.75 -17.79
N GLN A 479 -0.13 4.49 -18.46
CA GLN A 479 -1.41 3.94 -18.94
C GLN A 479 -1.24 2.92 -20.08
N ASN A 480 -0.21 3.07 -20.90
CA ASN A 480 0.07 2.17 -22.01
C ASN A 480 0.86 0.91 -21.59
N GLU A 481 1.29 0.78 -20.34
CA GLU A 481 2.09 -0.35 -19.85
C GLU A 481 1.48 -1.71 -20.22
N MET A 482 0.17 -1.89 -19.99
CA MET A 482 -0.53 -3.14 -20.29
C MET A 482 -0.60 -3.46 -21.78
N GLU A 483 -0.61 -2.44 -22.65
CA GLU A 483 -0.52 -2.63 -24.10
C GLU A 483 0.88 -3.07 -24.51
N GLU A 484 1.91 -2.45 -23.93
CA GLU A 484 3.31 -2.78 -24.19
C GLU A 484 3.67 -4.19 -23.72
N LEU A 485 3.26 -4.59 -22.51
CA LEU A 485 3.42 -5.96 -22.03
C LEU A 485 2.69 -6.96 -22.93
N GLY A 486 1.54 -6.58 -23.49
CA GLY A 486 0.78 -7.39 -24.44
C GLY A 486 1.50 -7.69 -25.75
N LYS A 487 2.59 -6.98 -26.07
CA LYS A 487 3.42 -7.20 -27.27
C LYS A 487 4.53 -8.23 -27.02
N VAL A 488 4.85 -8.52 -25.76
CA VAL A 488 5.91 -9.45 -25.37
C VAL A 488 5.55 -10.87 -25.79
N THR A 489 6.49 -11.54 -26.45
CA THR A 489 6.36 -12.92 -26.89
C THR A 489 7.01 -13.89 -25.91
N LYS A 490 6.53 -15.15 -25.93
CA LYS A 490 7.16 -16.24 -25.19
C LYS A 490 8.67 -16.37 -25.48
N GLN A 491 9.09 -16.17 -26.73
CA GLN A 491 10.49 -16.29 -27.11
C GLN A 491 11.34 -15.17 -26.49
N GLU A 492 10.83 -13.94 -26.42
CA GLU A 492 11.51 -12.83 -25.73
C GLU A 492 11.66 -13.09 -24.24
N ILE A 493 10.65 -13.69 -23.58
CA ILE A 493 10.73 -14.11 -22.16
C ILE A 493 11.85 -15.14 -21.97
N ILE A 494 11.91 -16.15 -22.84
CA ILE A 494 12.94 -17.19 -22.79
C ILE A 494 14.35 -16.60 -23.00
N ASP A 495 14.51 -15.74 -24.00
CA ASP A 495 15.80 -15.15 -24.34
C ASP A 495 16.28 -14.19 -23.25
N PHE A 496 15.39 -13.35 -22.71
CA PHE A 496 15.67 -12.52 -21.55
C PHE A 496 16.07 -13.37 -20.33
N ALA A 497 15.34 -14.46 -20.07
CA ALA A 497 15.66 -15.34 -18.95
C ALA A 497 17.06 -15.97 -19.08
N ARG A 498 17.45 -16.38 -20.29
CA ARG A 498 18.78 -16.94 -20.61
C ARG A 498 19.90 -15.90 -20.47
N GLU A 499 19.62 -14.66 -20.83
CA GLU A 499 20.61 -13.58 -20.77
C GLU A 499 20.85 -13.10 -19.34
N LYS A 500 19.77 -12.88 -18.58
CA LYS A 500 19.83 -12.11 -17.32
C LYS A 500 19.94 -12.96 -16.05
N TYR A 501 19.39 -14.17 -16.06
CA TYR A 501 19.48 -15.07 -14.91
C TYR A 501 20.68 -16.00 -15.08
N ALA A 502 21.75 -15.73 -14.33
CA ALA A 502 22.95 -16.54 -14.30
C ALA A 502 23.31 -16.83 -12.83
N ASP A 503 24.58 -17.17 -12.57
CA ASP A 503 25.11 -17.29 -11.21
C ASP A 503 25.37 -15.90 -10.56
N ASN A 504 24.46 -14.95 -10.78
CA ASN A 504 24.58 -13.52 -10.41
C ASN A 504 23.55 -13.10 -9.33
N TYR A 505 23.25 -14.00 -8.39
CA TYR A 505 22.19 -13.81 -7.39
C TYR A 505 22.72 -13.77 -5.95
N ILE A 506 21.89 -13.24 -5.07
CA ILE A 506 22.11 -13.21 -3.62
C ILE A 506 21.14 -14.17 -2.95
N VAL A 507 21.59 -14.92 -1.94
CA VAL A 507 20.75 -15.78 -1.10
C VAL A 507 20.91 -15.40 0.35
N VAL A 508 19.78 -15.23 1.05
CA VAL A 508 19.71 -14.96 2.48
C VAL A 508 18.99 -16.10 3.15
N TYR A 509 19.71 -16.91 3.92
CA TYR A 509 19.13 -17.98 4.72
C TYR A 509 18.76 -17.47 6.10
N LYS A 510 17.47 -17.55 6.45
CA LYS A 510 17.03 -17.30 7.80
C LYS A 510 17.04 -18.60 8.59
N ARG A 511 17.97 -18.71 9.54
CA ARG A 511 18.13 -19.84 10.45
C ARG A 511 17.35 -19.60 11.74
N ASN A 512 16.86 -20.67 12.35
CA ASN A 512 16.30 -20.59 13.70
C ASN A 512 17.45 -20.53 14.72
N GLY A 513 17.45 -19.51 15.57
CA GLY A 513 18.43 -19.41 16.64
C GLY A 513 18.48 -18.05 17.30
N GLU A 514 19.34 -17.95 18.31
CA GLU A 514 19.68 -16.66 18.92
C GLU A 514 20.54 -15.85 17.95
N ASP A 515 20.09 -14.64 17.65
CA ASP A 515 20.89 -13.67 16.91
C ASP A 515 21.88 -12.98 17.86
N LYS A 516 23.15 -13.39 17.78
CA LYS A 516 24.23 -12.83 18.58
C LYS A 516 24.76 -11.50 18.07
N SER A 517 24.30 -11.05 16.91
CA SER A 517 24.72 -9.80 16.27
C SER A 517 23.83 -8.61 16.63
N VAL A 518 22.72 -8.82 17.35
CA VAL A 518 21.76 -7.76 17.68
C VAL A 518 22.39 -6.74 18.62
N LEU A 519 22.70 -5.57 18.06
CA LEU A 519 22.98 -4.36 18.81
C LEU A 519 21.66 -3.61 18.99
N LYS A 520 21.01 -3.72 20.16
CA LYS A 520 19.84 -2.88 20.44
C LYS A 520 20.26 -1.43 20.61
N VAL A 521 19.42 -0.53 20.10
CA VAL A 521 19.59 0.90 20.36
C VAL A 521 19.08 1.16 21.78
N THR A 522 20.00 1.41 22.71
CA THR A 522 19.64 1.80 24.08
C THR A 522 18.86 3.11 24.03
N LYS A 523 17.68 3.14 24.65
CA LYS A 523 16.92 4.39 24.80
C LYS A 523 17.78 5.43 25.51
N PRO A 524 17.85 6.66 24.99
CA PRO A 524 18.48 7.72 25.73
C PRO A 524 17.66 8.01 27.00
N ALA A 525 18.33 8.47 28.06
CA ALA A 525 17.62 9.00 29.21
C ALA A 525 17.06 10.38 28.84
N ILE A 526 15.74 10.48 28.72
CA ILE A 526 15.02 11.73 28.47
C ILE A 526 14.17 12.07 29.69
N THR A 527 14.23 13.32 30.12
CA THR A 527 13.34 13.83 31.17
C THR A 527 11.91 13.93 30.61
N PRO A 528 10.91 13.26 31.21
CA PRO A 528 9.53 13.35 30.73
C PRO A 528 9.04 14.80 30.71
N VAL A 529 8.57 15.25 29.55
CA VAL A 529 8.02 16.59 29.37
C VAL A 529 6.51 16.57 29.59
N SER A 530 5.99 17.58 30.30
CA SER A 530 4.55 17.81 30.35
C SER A 530 4.14 18.46 29.04
N VAL A 531 3.35 17.75 28.25
CA VAL A 531 2.98 18.17 26.91
C VAL A 531 1.58 18.77 26.93
N ASN A 532 1.46 20.00 26.44
CA ASN A 532 0.16 20.64 26.26
C ASN A 532 -0.56 20.03 25.07
N ARG A 533 -1.74 19.48 25.32
CA ARG A 533 -2.63 18.90 24.30
C ARG A 533 -3.99 19.58 24.26
N GLU A 534 -4.23 20.59 25.07
CA GLU A 534 -5.55 21.23 25.18
C GLU A 534 -5.61 22.51 24.37
N ASP A 535 -4.55 23.32 24.44
CA ASP A 535 -4.52 24.61 23.75
C ASP A 535 -4.56 24.46 22.22
N GLN A 536 -4.89 25.57 21.58
CA GLN A 536 -5.11 25.71 20.15
C GLN A 536 -4.49 27.01 19.67
N SER A 537 -3.74 26.94 18.58
CA SER A 537 -3.23 28.08 17.83
C SER A 537 -4.38 28.85 17.18
N GLU A 538 -4.13 30.14 16.89
CA GLU A 538 -5.07 30.96 16.11
C GLU A 538 -5.33 30.35 14.73
N PHE A 539 -4.33 29.67 14.15
CA PHE A 539 -4.47 28.97 12.87
C PHE A 539 -5.51 27.85 12.94
N LEU A 540 -5.43 26.95 13.93
CA LEU A 540 -6.41 25.89 14.12
C LEU A 540 -7.82 26.47 14.33
N VAL A 541 -7.94 27.46 15.22
CA VAL A 541 -9.24 28.11 15.52
C VAL A 541 -9.83 28.72 14.25
N SER A 542 -9.02 29.46 13.48
CA SER A 542 -9.41 30.03 12.18
C SER A 542 -9.87 28.93 11.20
N LEU A 543 -9.06 27.89 11.02
CA LEU A 543 -9.31 26.82 10.07
C LEU A 543 -10.63 26.09 10.38
N LEU A 544 -10.88 25.78 11.66
CA LEU A 544 -12.10 25.09 12.06
C LEU A 544 -13.34 26.01 12.04
N ALA A 545 -13.17 27.32 12.22
CA ALA A 545 -14.26 28.30 12.17
C ALA A 545 -14.75 28.61 10.74
N GLU A 546 -13.98 28.31 9.71
CA GLU A 546 -14.41 28.47 8.32
C GLU A 546 -15.65 27.61 8.03
N GLU A 547 -16.73 28.22 7.53
CA GLU A 547 -17.93 27.48 7.15
C GLU A 547 -17.70 26.75 5.82
N VAL A 548 -18.15 25.51 5.74
CA VAL A 548 -18.18 24.71 4.50
C VAL A 548 -19.60 24.24 4.27
N ALA A 549 -19.97 24.04 3.00
CA ALA A 549 -21.27 23.47 2.67
C ALA A 549 -21.37 22.04 3.21
N ASP A 550 -22.45 21.71 3.91
CA ASP A 550 -22.66 20.35 4.41
C ASP A 550 -22.80 19.35 3.27
N ILE A 551 -22.26 18.15 3.47
CA ILE A 551 -22.50 17.01 2.57
C ILE A 551 -23.86 16.43 2.94
N GLU A 552 -24.78 16.40 1.98
CA GLU A 552 -26.06 15.73 2.15
C GLU A 552 -25.84 14.21 2.29
N PRO A 553 -26.26 13.59 3.41
CA PRO A 553 -26.02 12.18 3.62
C PRO A 553 -26.87 11.32 2.68
N VAL A 554 -26.23 10.41 1.96
CA VAL A 554 -26.89 9.36 1.19
C VAL A 554 -26.90 8.09 2.04
N PHE A 555 -28.10 7.60 2.37
CA PHE A 555 -28.26 6.36 3.13
C PHE A 555 -28.71 5.25 2.18
N LEU A 556 -28.11 4.07 2.33
CA LEU A 556 -28.59 2.86 1.65
C LEU A 556 -29.97 2.49 2.21
N ASP A 557 -30.93 2.32 1.32
CA ASP A 557 -32.21 1.69 1.57
C ASP A 557 -32.11 0.23 1.15
N PHE A 558 -31.77 -0.66 2.08
CA PHE A 558 -31.59 -2.09 1.78
C PHE A 558 -32.80 -2.80 1.17
N GLU A 559 -34.01 -2.23 1.27
CA GLU A 559 -35.20 -2.79 0.64
C GLU A 559 -35.31 -2.37 -0.83
N ASN A 560 -34.72 -1.24 -1.22
CA ASN A 560 -34.78 -0.71 -2.59
C ASN A 560 -33.44 -0.82 -3.35
N ASP A 561 -32.31 -0.81 -2.64
CA ASP A 561 -30.96 -0.80 -3.22
C ASP A 561 -30.35 -2.20 -3.40
N ILE A 562 -30.93 -3.20 -2.73
CA ILE A 562 -30.55 -4.61 -2.84
C ILE A 562 -31.77 -5.41 -3.28
N GLU A 563 -31.62 -6.11 -4.39
CA GLU A 563 -32.66 -6.97 -4.89
C GLU A 563 -32.50 -8.40 -4.35
N LYS A 564 -33.61 -9.09 -4.20
CA LYS A 564 -33.66 -10.44 -3.66
C LYS A 564 -34.49 -11.31 -4.59
N SER A 565 -33.99 -12.50 -4.87
CA SER A 565 -34.70 -13.54 -5.62
C SER A 565 -34.35 -14.91 -5.03
N ASN A 566 -34.71 -15.99 -5.72
CA ASN A 566 -34.30 -17.34 -5.36
C ASN A 566 -33.81 -18.11 -6.58
N VAL A 567 -32.84 -18.99 -6.36
CA VAL A 567 -32.42 -20.04 -7.29
C VAL A 567 -32.88 -21.36 -6.69
N GLY A 568 -34.04 -21.87 -7.12
CA GLY A 568 -34.73 -22.94 -6.40
C GLY A 568 -35.14 -22.50 -4.99
N ASP A 569 -34.72 -23.25 -3.98
CA ASP A 569 -34.87 -22.95 -2.55
C ASP A 569 -33.73 -22.07 -1.99
N VAL A 570 -32.68 -21.78 -2.78
CA VAL A 570 -31.51 -20.99 -2.35
C VAL A 570 -31.79 -19.50 -2.50
N SER A 571 -31.65 -18.75 -1.41
CA SER A 571 -31.85 -17.29 -1.42
C SER A 571 -30.73 -16.59 -2.20
N LEU A 572 -31.11 -15.77 -3.18
CA LEU A 572 -30.20 -14.90 -3.95
C LEU A 572 -30.33 -13.46 -3.48
N ILE A 573 -29.18 -12.88 -3.10
CA ILE A 573 -29.01 -11.45 -2.86
C ILE A 573 -28.23 -10.88 -4.04
N TYR A 574 -28.80 -9.89 -4.72
CA TYR A 574 -28.30 -9.37 -5.99
C TYR A 574 -27.98 -7.88 -5.91
N LYS A 575 -26.89 -7.49 -6.57
CA LYS A 575 -26.59 -6.10 -6.93
C LYS A 575 -25.93 -6.04 -8.31
N GLU A 576 -26.42 -5.18 -9.19
CA GLU A 576 -25.78 -4.91 -10.48
C GLU A 576 -24.43 -4.20 -10.28
N ASN A 577 -23.39 -4.66 -10.99
CA ASN A 577 -22.13 -3.93 -11.15
C ASN A 577 -22.23 -3.02 -12.37
N THR A 578 -22.40 -1.72 -12.13
CA THR A 578 -22.46 -0.71 -13.19
C THR A 578 -21.10 -0.06 -13.47
N GLU A 579 -20.04 -0.45 -12.75
CA GLU A 579 -18.73 0.17 -12.84
C GLU A 579 -17.85 -0.47 -13.91
N ASN A 580 -17.92 -1.80 -14.06
CA ASN A 580 -17.10 -2.57 -14.98
C ASN A 580 -17.66 -3.98 -15.22
N GLU A 581 -16.99 -4.73 -16.10
CA GLU A 581 -17.39 -6.07 -16.53
C GLU A 581 -17.06 -7.20 -15.53
N ARG A 582 -16.65 -6.88 -14.30
CA ARG A 582 -16.29 -7.91 -13.31
C ARG A 582 -17.53 -8.46 -12.61
N PHE A 583 -17.58 -9.77 -12.42
CA PHE A 583 -18.52 -10.41 -11.49
C PHE A 583 -17.83 -10.89 -10.21
N LYS A 584 -18.62 -11.04 -9.15
CA LYS A 584 -18.30 -11.71 -7.90
C LYS A 584 -19.50 -12.51 -7.42
N LEU A 585 -19.34 -13.81 -7.35
CA LEU A 585 -20.34 -14.76 -6.87
C LEU A 585 -19.85 -15.35 -5.53
N ASN A 586 -20.67 -15.29 -4.50
CA ASN A 586 -20.37 -15.94 -3.22
C ASN A 586 -21.44 -16.97 -2.89
N TYR A 587 -21.03 -18.19 -2.54
CA TYR A 587 -21.87 -19.12 -1.79
C TYR A 587 -21.50 -19.02 -0.32
N ILE A 588 -22.46 -18.62 0.51
CA ILE A 588 -22.26 -18.45 1.96
C ILE A 588 -23.05 -19.51 2.70
N LEU A 589 -22.33 -20.36 3.40
CA LEU A 589 -22.85 -21.39 4.29
C LEU A 589 -22.57 -20.92 5.71
N ASP A 590 -23.61 -20.79 6.54
CA ASP A 590 -23.46 -20.38 7.95
C ASP A 590 -23.02 -21.57 8.84
N MET A 591 -22.11 -22.40 8.33
CA MET A 591 -21.40 -23.45 9.05
C MET A 591 -19.89 -23.33 8.87
N GLY A 592 -19.12 -23.68 9.88
CA GLY A 592 -17.65 -23.60 9.89
C GLY A 592 -17.05 -24.52 10.94
N ASN A 593 -15.82 -24.26 11.39
CA ASN A 593 -15.11 -25.13 12.34
C ASN A 593 -15.88 -25.41 13.65
N ASP A 594 -16.66 -24.44 14.12
CA ASP A 594 -17.48 -24.60 15.35
C ASP A 594 -18.69 -25.50 15.15
N HIS A 595 -18.95 -25.96 13.92
CA HIS A 595 -20.00 -26.93 13.61
C HIS A 595 -19.39 -28.31 13.34
N ASP A 596 -18.30 -28.33 12.58
CA ASP A 596 -17.46 -29.50 12.37
C ASP A 596 -16.00 -29.06 12.14
N ASN A 597 -15.12 -29.38 13.08
CA ASN A 597 -13.72 -28.95 13.08
C ASN A 597 -12.88 -29.60 11.95
N ARG A 598 -13.45 -30.56 11.21
CA ARG A 598 -12.86 -31.13 9.99
C ARG A 598 -13.09 -30.26 8.75
N LEU A 599 -14.05 -29.33 8.78
CA LEU A 599 -14.39 -28.51 7.60
C LEU A 599 -13.23 -27.66 7.10
N LYS A 600 -12.40 -27.08 7.99
CA LYS A 600 -11.19 -26.36 7.55
C LYS A 600 -10.22 -27.27 6.82
N LEU A 601 -10.02 -28.49 7.31
CA LEU A 601 -9.16 -29.46 6.65
C LEU A 601 -9.73 -29.89 5.30
N ALA A 602 -11.05 -30.10 5.20
CA ALA A 602 -11.73 -30.44 3.95
C ALA A 602 -11.57 -29.33 2.90
N VAL A 603 -11.78 -28.07 3.30
CA VAL A 603 -11.60 -26.90 2.43
C VAL A 603 -10.14 -26.73 1.98
N ASP A 604 -9.17 -26.91 2.88
CA ASP A 604 -7.75 -26.84 2.53
C ASP A 604 -7.34 -27.99 1.59
N TYR A 605 -7.93 -29.16 1.79
CA TYR A 605 -7.68 -30.35 0.99
C TYR A 605 -8.20 -30.21 -0.44
N LEU A 606 -9.37 -29.57 -0.64
CA LEU A 606 -9.94 -29.30 -1.95
C LEU A 606 -8.97 -28.61 -2.92
N LYS A 607 -8.06 -27.78 -2.40
CA LYS A 607 -7.00 -27.15 -3.22
C LYS A 607 -6.13 -28.19 -3.93
N TYR A 608 -5.84 -29.31 -3.28
CA TYR A 608 -4.95 -30.35 -3.80
C TYR A 608 -5.68 -31.46 -4.57
N LEU A 609 -7.00 -31.37 -4.68
CA LEU A 609 -7.79 -32.37 -5.39
C LEU A 609 -8.00 -32.05 -6.86
N GLY A 610 -8.05 -33.12 -7.65
CA GLY A 610 -8.52 -33.13 -9.04
C GLY A 610 -9.82 -33.92 -9.16
N THR A 611 -10.23 -34.18 -10.40
CA THR A 611 -11.37 -35.03 -10.76
C THR A 611 -10.89 -36.26 -11.56
N SER A 612 -11.80 -37.11 -12.01
CA SER A 612 -11.43 -38.23 -12.90
C SER A 612 -10.86 -37.78 -14.25
N GLU A 613 -11.24 -36.57 -14.70
CA GLU A 613 -10.87 -36.03 -16.01
C GLU A 613 -9.79 -34.94 -15.93
N MET A 614 -9.47 -34.43 -14.73
CA MET A 614 -8.63 -33.25 -14.55
C MET A 614 -7.72 -33.40 -13.34
N SER A 615 -6.42 -33.19 -13.54
CA SER A 615 -5.46 -33.17 -12.43
C SER A 615 -5.62 -31.90 -11.58
N PRO A 616 -5.10 -31.87 -10.34
CA PRO A 616 -5.12 -30.67 -9.52
C PRO A 616 -4.42 -29.48 -10.19
N ALA A 617 -3.32 -29.71 -10.92
CA ALA A 617 -2.63 -28.66 -11.66
C ALA A 617 -3.44 -28.16 -12.87
N ALA A 618 -4.04 -29.06 -13.64
CA ALA A 618 -4.88 -28.69 -14.78
C ALA A 618 -6.10 -27.86 -14.33
N LYS A 619 -6.65 -28.15 -13.15
CA LYS A 619 -7.71 -27.35 -12.53
C LYS A 619 -7.31 -25.88 -12.33
N GLU A 620 -6.14 -25.63 -11.76
CA GLU A 620 -5.63 -24.27 -11.56
C GLU A 620 -5.38 -23.56 -12.90
N GLU A 621 -4.84 -24.28 -13.90
CA GLU A 621 -4.67 -23.75 -15.25
C GLU A 621 -6.00 -23.35 -15.91
N GLU A 622 -7.05 -24.17 -15.79
CA GLU A 622 -8.35 -23.86 -16.40
C GLU A 622 -9.02 -22.63 -15.75
N PHE A 623 -8.95 -22.47 -14.43
CA PHE A 623 -9.41 -21.23 -13.78
C PHE A 623 -8.61 -20.01 -14.23
N TYR A 624 -7.28 -20.16 -14.35
CA TYR A 624 -6.42 -19.07 -14.81
C TYR A 624 -6.69 -18.68 -16.26
N LYS A 625 -6.94 -19.65 -17.16
CA LYS A 625 -7.37 -19.39 -18.56
C LYS A 625 -8.66 -18.60 -18.63
N LEU A 626 -9.60 -18.90 -17.72
CA LEU A 626 -10.87 -18.18 -17.62
C LEU A 626 -10.72 -16.80 -16.96
N GLY A 627 -9.53 -16.42 -16.48
CA GLY A 627 -9.35 -15.20 -15.70
C GLY A 627 -10.27 -15.15 -14.49
N CYS A 628 -10.52 -16.32 -13.87
CA CYS A 628 -11.41 -16.46 -12.74
C CYS A 628 -10.66 -16.97 -11.52
N GLU A 629 -10.82 -16.28 -10.40
CA GLU A 629 -10.27 -16.65 -9.11
C GLU A 629 -11.30 -17.46 -8.33
N LEU A 630 -10.91 -18.65 -7.86
CA LEU A 630 -11.67 -19.44 -6.89
C LEU A 630 -11.04 -19.32 -5.51
N SER A 631 -11.81 -18.87 -4.52
CA SER A 631 -11.40 -18.83 -3.13
C SER A 631 -12.42 -19.54 -2.24
N VAL A 632 -11.99 -20.55 -1.50
CA VAL A 632 -12.83 -21.24 -0.52
C VAL A 632 -12.24 -21.04 0.87
N ASN A 633 -12.99 -20.37 1.74
CA ASN A 633 -12.53 -20.01 3.08
C ASN A 633 -13.45 -20.59 4.14
N CYS A 634 -12.88 -21.28 5.14
CA CYS A 634 -13.58 -21.75 6.33
C CYS A 634 -13.12 -20.96 7.55
N SER A 635 -14.08 -20.32 8.23
CA SER A 635 -13.90 -19.64 9.50
C SER A 635 -14.51 -20.46 10.65
N ALA A 636 -14.57 -19.90 11.85
CA ALA A 636 -15.27 -20.51 12.98
C ALA A 636 -16.74 -20.80 12.65
N GLU A 637 -17.44 -19.85 12.02
CA GLU A 637 -18.90 -19.89 11.90
C GLU A 637 -19.43 -19.99 10.48
N LYS A 638 -18.59 -19.75 9.47
CA LYS A 638 -19.01 -19.75 8.06
C LYS A 638 -17.97 -20.36 7.12
N ILE A 639 -18.47 -20.96 6.04
CA ILE A 639 -17.74 -21.26 4.82
C ILE A 639 -18.21 -20.29 3.75
N GLN A 640 -17.25 -19.71 3.03
CA GLN A 640 -17.50 -18.82 1.92
C GLN A 640 -16.72 -19.32 0.71
N VAL A 641 -17.44 -19.74 -0.32
CA VAL A 641 -16.91 -19.95 -1.67
C VAL A 641 -17.07 -18.64 -2.41
N THR A 642 -16.01 -18.15 -3.04
CA THR A 642 -16.01 -16.94 -3.86
C THR A 642 -15.46 -17.28 -5.24
N LEU A 643 -16.22 -16.96 -6.28
CA LEU A 643 -15.76 -16.92 -7.67
C LEU A 643 -15.77 -15.47 -8.13
N SER A 644 -14.69 -15.03 -8.77
CA SER A 644 -14.54 -13.65 -9.22
C SER A 644 -13.71 -13.59 -10.50
N GLY A 645 -14.22 -12.92 -11.53
CA GLY A 645 -13.56 -12.78 -12.82
C GLY A 645 -14.34 -11.85 -13.75
N LEU A 646 -14.06 -11.92 -15.05
CA LEU A 646 -14.82 -11.19 -16.07
C LEU A 646 -16.15 -11.90 -16.37
N SER A 647 -17.24 -11.12 -16.52
CA SER A 647 -18.61 -11.65 -16.68
C SER A 647 -18.77 -12.55 -17.91
N ASP A 648 -18.00 -12.29 -18.97
CA ASP A 648 -17.97 -13.13 -20.17
C ASP A 648 -17.60 -14.59 -19.88
N ASN A 649 -16.88 -14.86 -18.79
CA ASN A 649 -16.46 -16.20 -18.37
C ASN A 649 -17.30 -16.75 -17.20
N PHE A 650 -18.42 -16.11 -16.86
CA PHE A 650 -19.23 -16.49 -15.69
C PHE A 650 -19.73 -17.94 -15.75
N ASN A 651 -20.34 -18.34 -16.87
CA ASN A 651 -20.96 -19.65 -17.01
C ASN A 651 -19.92 -20.78 -16.89
N GLU A 652 -18.81 -20.62 -17.61
CA GLU A 652 -17.70 -21.54 -17.65
C GLU A 652 -17.05 -21.67 -16.28
N SER A 653 -16.89 -20.54 -15.57
CA SER A 653 -16.30 -20.52 -14.22
C SER A 653 -17.16 -21.23 -13.19
N VAL A 654 -18.48 -20.98 -13.20
CA VAL A 654 -19.42 -21.66 -12.29
C VAL A 654 -19.53 -23.14 -12.65
N ALA A 655 -19.62 -23.49 -13.93
CA ALA A 655 -19.66 -24.88 -14.38
C ALA A 655 -18.39 -25.66 -13.96
N LEU A 656 -17.22 -25.05 -14.10
CA LEU A 656 -15.94 -25.63 -13.68
C LEU A 656 -15.93 -25.86 -12.17
N PHE A 657 -16.32 -24.86 -11.38
CA PHE A 657 -16.41 -25.00 -9.93
C PHE A 657 -17.38 -26.12 -9.49
N GLU A 658 -18.59 -26.19 -10.05
CA GLU A 658 -19.58 -27.22 -9.72
C GLU A 658 -19.09 -28.62 -10.10
N THR A 659 -18.38 -28.73 -11.23
CA THR A 659 -17.72 -29.99 -11.66
C THR A 659 -16.63 -30.41 -10.69
N ILE A 660 -15.81 -29.48 -10.20
CA ILE A 660 -14.76 -29.77 -9.21
C ILE A 660 -15.39 -30.17 -7.89
N LEU A 661 -16.38 -29.42 -7.41
CA LEU A 661 -17.02 -29.67 -6.12
C LEU A 661 -17.68 -31.05 -6.06
N THR A 662 -18.34 -31.47 -7.14
CA THR A 662 -19.06 -32.75 -7.20
C THR A 662 -18.20 -33.91 -7.69
N GLY A 663 -17.19 -33.63 -8.51
CA GLY A 663 -16.32 -34.61 -9.17
C GLY A 663 -14.97 -34.81 -8.49
N ALA A 664 -14.67 -34.11 -7.40
CA ALA A 664 -13.42 -34.26 -6.67
C ALA A 664 -13.20 -35.72 -6.22
N ILE A 665 -12.01 -36.24 -6.47
CA ILE A 665 -11.62 -37.62 -6.11
C ILE A 665 -10.59 -37.65 -4.99
N ALA A 666 -10.47 -38.81 -4.33
CA ALA A 666 -9.59 -38.98 -3.18
C ALA A 666 -8.13 -39.04 -3.60
N ASP A 667 -7.28 -38.36 -2.83
CA ASP A 667 -5.82 -38.39 -2.94
C ASP A 667 -5.18 -38.47 -1.54
N GLU A 668 -4.87 -39.68 -1.10
CA GLU A 668 -4.30 -39.92 0.24
C GLU A 668 -2.87 -39.37 0.38
N GLU A 669 -2.12 -39.27 -0.72
CA GLU A 669 -0.76 -38.72 -0.70
C GLU A 669 -0.79 -37.21 -0.47
N ALA A 670 -1.63 -36.50 -1.23
CA ALA A 670 -1.86 -35.07 -1.03
C ALA A 670 -2.38 -34.76 0.39
N LEU A 671 -3.26 -35.61 0.92
CA LEU A 671 -3.76 -35.47 2.28
C LEU A 671 -2.63 -35.67 3.31
N ALA A 672 -1.77 -36.67 3.14
CA ALA A 672 -0.65 -36.91 4.03
C ALA A 672 0.31 -35.71 4.06
N GLU A 673 0.68 -35.17 2.89
CA GLU A 673 1.54 -33.98 2.78
C GLU A 673 0.86 -32.73 3.39
N LEU A 674 -0.46 -32.60 3.24
CA LEU A 674 -1.23 -31.50 3.84
C LEU A 674 -1.22 -31.59 5.37
N LYS A 675 -1.43 -32.78 5.94
CA LYS A 675 -1.35 -33.01 7.40
C LYS A 675 0.03 -32.64 7.94
N MET A 676 1.10 -33.11 7.30
CA MET A 676 2.48 -32.76 7.68
C MET A 676 2.72 -31.25 7.61
N SER A 677 2.24 -30.60 6.55
CA SER A 677 2.33 -29.15 6.38
C SER A 677 1.58 -28.39 7.49
N ILE A 678 0.40 -28.86 7.90
CA ILE A 678 -0.37 -28.29 9.00
C ILE A 678 0.38 -28.43 10.33
N LEU A 679 0.95 -29.61 10.62
CA LEU A 679 1.72 -29.84 11.84
C LEU A 679 2.98 -28.97 11.89
N LYS A 680 3.68 -28.81 10.77
CA LYS A 680 4.82 -27.89 10.64
C LYS A 680 4.39 -26.45 10.88
N LYS A 681 3.32 -25.98 10.22
CA LYS A 681 2.76 -24.62 10.42
C LYS A 681 2.35 -24.38 11.88
N ARG A 682 1.77 -25.38 12.56
CA ARG A 682 1.44 -25.29 14.00
C ARG A 682 2.69 -25.17 14.88
N THR A 683 3.78 -25.84 14.51
CA THR A 683 5.06 -25.73 15.21
C THR A 683 5.68 -24.34 14.99
N ASP A 684 5.69 -23.86 13.75
CA ASP A 684 6.20 -22.54 13.39
C ASP A 684 5.39 -21.40 14.01
N ALA A 685 4.07 -21.57 14.13
CA ALA A 685 3.18 -20.62 14.79
C ALA A 685 3.56 -20.38 16.27
N LYS A 686 4.16 -21.36 16.95
CA LYS A 686 4.64 -21.23 18.34
C LYS A 686 5.91 -20.38 18.46
N LEU A 687 6.57 -20.09 17.33
CA LEU A 687 7.73 -19.21 17.24
C LEU A 687 7.35 -17.79 16.84
N ASN A 688 6.17 -17.61 16.25
CA ASN A 688 5.72 -16.33 15.73
C ASN A 688 5.02 -15.49 16.82
N LYS A 689 5.68 -14.40 17.24
CA LYS A 689 5.18 -13.49 18.28
C LYS A 689 3.81 -12.88 17.94
N GLN A 690 3.55 -12.57 16.67
CA GLN A 690 2.27 -11.99 16.23
C GLN A 690 1.13 -13.01 16.35
N VAL A 691 1.39 -14.28 16.01
CA VAL A 691 0.40 -15.36 16.19
C VAL A 691 0.13 -15.59 17.67
N ILE A 692 1.16 -15.64 18.51
CA ILE A 692 1.00 -15.80 19.96
C ILE A 692 0.17 -14.67 20.56
N LEU A 693 0.55 -13.41 20.29
CA LEU A 693 -0.08 -12.25 20.91
C LEU A 693 -1.50 -12.01 20.38
N TRP A 694 -1.67 -11.89 19.07
CA TRP A 694 -2.92 -11.41 18.49
C TRP A 694 -3.92 -12.52 18.18
N LYS A 695 -3.44 -13.74 17.87
CA LYS A 695 -4.33 -14.88 17.60
C LYS A 695 -4.57 -15.69 18.87
N ALA A 696 -3.53 -16.23 19.50
CA ALA A 696 -3.70 -17.14 20.63
C ALA A 696 -4.15 -16.41 21.92
N MET A 697 -3.33 -15.48 22.43
CA MET A 697 -3.63 -14.74 23.66
C MET A 697 -4.88 -13.87 23.51
N GLY A 698 -5.06 -13.23 22.35
CA GLY A 698 -6.27 -12.45 22.04
C GLY A 698 -7.55 -13.28 22.14
N ASN A 699 -7.58 -14.50 21.59
CA ASN A 699 -8.72 -15.41 21.73
C ASN A 699 -8.90 -15.90 23.16
N TYR A 700 -7.81 -16.28 23.83
CA TYR A 700 -7.87 -16.72 25.22
C TYR A 700 -8.38 -15.62 26.16
N ALA A 701 -7.98 -14.36 25.97
CA ALA A 701 -8.45 -13.24 26.79
C ALA A 701 -9.95 -12.98 26.60
N LYS A 702 -10.48 -13.16 25.38
CA LYS A 702 -11.91 -12.95 25.06
C LYS A 702 -12.80 -14.10 25.50
N TYR A 703 -12.35 -15.33 25.30
CA TYR A 703 -13.19 -16.53 25.38
C TYR A 703 -12.66 -17.61 26.34
N GLY A 704 -11.50 -17.40 26.95
CA GLY A 704 -10.84 -18.39 27.80
C GLY A 704 -10.40 -19.63 27.03
N VAL A 705 -10.50 -20.79 27.67
CA VAL A 705 -10.21 -22.09 27.04
C VAL A 705 -11.28 -22.49 26.00
N ASN A 706 -12.46 -21.87 26.04
CA ASN A 706 -13.57 -22.16 25.15
C ASN A 706 -13.58 -21.18 23.96
N SER A 707 -12.57 -21.28 23.09
CA SER A 707 -12.41 -20.38 21.94
C SER A 707 -12.32 -21.17 20.64
N SER A 708 -12.82 -20.62 19.53
CA SER A 708 -12.72 -21.22 18.20
C SER A 708 -11.26 -21.39 17.74
N PHE A 709 -10.32 -20.63 18.33
CA PHE A 709 -8.87 -20.82 18.11
C PHE A 709 -8.38 -22.18 18.64
N MET A 710 -8.97 -22.66 19.74
CA MET A 710 -8.67 -23.97 20.33
C MET A 710 -9.50 -25.10 19.69
N ASN A 711 -10.55 -24.78 18.93
CA ASN A 711 -11.39 -25.73 18.24
C ASN A 711 -10.75 -26.17 16.91
N ILE A 712 -9.70 -26.97 17.02
CA ILE A 712 -8.96 -27.56 15.91
C ILE A 712 -8.84 -29.06 16.13
N LEU A 713 -8.66 -29.84 15.07
CA LEU A 713 -8.29 -31.25 15.18
C LEU A 713 -6.98 -31.37 15.97
N SER A 714 -6.96 -32.19 17.02
CA SER A 714 -5.74 -32.62 17.69
C SER A 714 -4.81 -33.35 16.71
N GLU A 715 -3.56 -33.58 17.10
CA GLU A 715 -2.61 -34.34 16.26
C GLU A 715 -3.12 -35.76 15.98
N GLU A 716 -3.63 -36.46 17.00
CA GLU A 716 -4.22 -37.79 16.84
C GLU A 716 -5.48 -37.78 15.95
N GLU A 717 -6.37 -36.80 16.12
CA GLU A 717 -7.54 -36.67 15.25
C GLU A 717 -7.12 -36.36 13.81
N LEU A 718 -6.16 -35.45 13.61
CA LEU A 718 -5.66 -35.08 12.29
C LEU A 718 -5.06 -36.30 11.57
N ASP A 719 -4.28 -37.11 12.26
CA ASP A 719 -3.67 -38.32 11.69
C ASP A 719 -4.73 -39.33 11.25
N ASN A 720 -5.81 -39.48 12.02
CA ASN A 720 -6.85 -40.49 11.78
C ASN A 720 -7.91 -40.09 10.74
N VAL A 721 -8.03 -38.81 10.38
CA VAL A 721 -8.99 -38.36 9.35
C VAL A 721 -8.61 -38.94 7.97
N SER A 722 -9.56 -39.58 7.28
CA SER A 722 -9.36 -40.14 5.94
C SER A 722 -9.75 -39.18 4.81
N SER A 723 -9.22 -39.41 3.60
CA SER A 723 -9.63 -38.63 2.41
C SER A 723 -11.12 -38.77 2.11
N THR A 724 -11.69 -39.97 2.32
CA THR A 724 -13.11 -40.26 2.07
C THR A 724 -14.01 -39.43 2.98
N GLU A 725 -13.69 -39.31 4.27
CA GLU A 725 -14.46 -38.47 5.20
C GLU A 725 -14.43 -36.98 4.81
N LEU A 726 -13.29 -36.49 4.32
CA LEU A 726 -13.17 -35.11 3.87
C LEU A 726 -13.90 -34.87 2.54
N LEU A 727 -13.87 -35.83 1.62
CA LEU A 727 -14.64 -35.77 0.39
C LEU A 727 -16.13 -35.74 0.63
N ASP A 728 -16.63 -36.56 1.56
CA ASP A 728 -18.05 -36.54 1.93
C ASP A 728 -18.46 -35.14 2.43
N LEU A 729 -17.58 -34.45 3.17
CA LEU A 729 -17.81 -33.06 3.57
C LEU A 729 -17.79 -32.11 2.37
N ILE A 730 -16.81 -32.22 1.48
CA ILE A 730 -16.68 -31.39 0.27
C ILE A 730 -17.92 -31.54 -0.63
N HIS A 731 -18.26 -32.77 -1.01
CA HIS A 731 -19.39 -33.08 -1.90
C HIS A 731 -20.73 -32.68 -1.31
N SER A 732 -20.83 -32.62 0.03
CA SER A 732 -22.06 -32.24 0.72
C SER A 732 -22.17 -30.74 1.02
N LEU A 733 -21.15 -29.91 0.77
CA LEU A 733 -21.15 -28.50 1.13
C LEU A 733 -22.42 -27.78 0.63
N THR A 734 -22.66 -27.80 -0.67
CA THR A 734 -23.84 -27.11 -1.26
C THR A 734 -25.16 -27.83 -1.00
N SER A 735 -25.16 -29.02 -0.38
CA SER A 735 -26.40 -29.70 0.04
C SER A 735 -27.02 -29.14 1.32
N TYR A 736 -26.31 -28.26 2.03
CA TYR A 736 -26.83 -27.56 3.21
C TYR A 736 -27.47 -26.22 2.83
N GLU A 737 -28.34 -25.71 3.70
CA GLU A 737 -28.90 -24.37 3.60
C GLU A 737 -27.79 -23.34 3.42
N HIS A 738 -27.87 -22.56 2.35
CA HIS A 738 -26.90 -21.53 2.02
C HIS A 738 -27.57 -20.39 1.26
N ARG A 739 -26.82 -19.31 1.05
CA ARG A 739 -27.26 -18.15 0.27
C ARG A 739 -26.24 -17.79 -0.79
N ILE A 740 -26.73 -17.23 -1.89
CA ILE A 740 -25.91 -16.73 -2.98
C ILE A 740 -25.90 -15.20 -2.92
N LEU A 741 -24.71 -14.60 -3.00
CA LEU A 741 -24.54 -13.16 -3.18
C LEU A 741 -23.89 -12.95 -4.54
N TYR A 742 -24.55 -12.22 -5.43
CA TYR A 742 -24.03 -11.87 -6.74
C TYR A 742 -23.85 -10.36 -6.86
N TYR A 743 -22.66 -9.96 -7.34
CA TYR A 743 -22.36 -8.61 -7.81
C TYR A 743 -21.73 -8.70 -9.19
N GLY A 744 -22.36 -8.17 -10.24
CA GLY A 744 -21.85 -8.30 -11.61
C GLY A 744 -22.76 -7.61 -12.62
N PRO A 745 -22.33 -7.48 -13.89
CA PRO A 745 -23.02 -6.67 -14.90
C PRO A 745 -24.25 -7.36 -15.49
N ASP A 746 -24.46 -8.66 -15.24
CA ASP A 746 -25.66 -9.36 -15.72
C ASP A 746 -26.89 -8.96 -14.90
N GLU A 747 -28.02 -8.79 -15.60
CA GLU A 747 -29.36 -8.60 -15.01
C GLU A 747 -29.77 -9.77 -14.11
N MET A 748 -30.53 -9.49 -13.04
CA MET A 748 -30.92 -10.50 -12.04
C MET A 748 -31.64 -11.71 -12.64
N GLU A 749 -32.57 -11.52 -13.57
CA GLU A 749 -33.28 -12.63 -14.23
C GLU A 749 -32.32 -13.55 -14.99
N ALA A 750 -31.34 -12.98 -15.70
CA ALA A 750 -30.34 -13.76 -16.42
C ALA A 750 -29.44 -14.54 -15.47
N VAL A 751 -29.04 -13.95 -14.34
CA VAL A 751 -28.26 -14.62 -13.28
C VAL A 751 -29.05 -15.78 -12.68
N VAL A 752 -30.35 -15.59 -12.39
CA VAL A 752 -31.23 -16.64 -11.88
C VAL A 752 -31.36 -17.80 -12.88
N ASP A 753 -31.57 -17.52 -14.16
CA ASP A 753 -31.68 -18.54 -15.21
C ASP A 753 -30.38 -19.35 -15.37
N LYS A 754 -29.24 -18.66 -15.41
CA LYS A 754 -27.90 -19.27 -15.45
C LYS A 754 -27.69 -20.18 -14.23
N LEU A 755 -27.88 -19.66 -13.03
CA LEU A 755 -27.66 -20.41 -11.78
C LEU A 755 -28.67 -21.54 -11.58
N THR A 756 -29.92 -21.41 -12.04
CA THR A 756 -30.90 -22.50 -11.98
C THR A 756 -30.42 -23.72 -12.77
N THR A 757 -29.65 -23.50 -13.84
CA THR A 757 -29.08 -24.55 -14.67
C THR A 757 -27.74 -25.06 -14.15
N LEU A 758 -26.88 -24.14 -13.67
CA LEU A 758 -25.49 -24.44 -13.31
C LEU A 758 -25.34 -24.92 -11.87
N HIS A 759 -26.10 -24.36 -10.93
CA HIS A 759 -26.01 -24.70 -9.51
C HIS A 759 -26.90 -25.91 -9.18
N THR A 760 -26.28 -27.05 -8.94
CA THR A 760 -26.95 -28.35 -8.89
C THR A 760 -27.74 -28.60 -7.59
N ASN A 761 -27.23 -28.17 -6.43
CA ASN A 761 -27.89 -28.36 -5.14
C ASN A 761 -28.72 -27.13 -4.76
N ASN A 762 -29.79 -26.90 -5.51
CA ASN A 762 -30.63 -25.72 -5.34
C ASN A 762 -32.00 -26.00 -4.70
N THR A 763 -32.30 -27.25 -4.31
CA THR A 763 -33.58 -27.65 -3.68
C THR A 763 -33.35 -28.69 -2.58
N GLU A 764 -34.32 -28.86 -1.68
CA GLU A 764 -34.31 -29.89 -0.60
C GLU A 764 -33.07 -29.82 0.31
N LEU A 765 -32.64 -28.61 0.64
CA LEU A 765 -31.42 -28.33 1.42
C LEU A 765 -31.52 -28.87 2.86
N LYS A 766 -30.40 -29.38 3.38
CA LYS A 766 -30.25 -29.80 4.77
C LYS A 766 -30.08 -28.58 5.67
N ALA A 767 -30.76 -28.58 6.83
CA ALA A 767 -30.53 -27.55 7.83
C ALA A 767 -29.06 -27.53 8.31
N ILE A 768 -28.55 -26.33 8.60
CA ILE A 768 -27.22 -26.16 9.20
C ILE A 768 -27.15 -26.91 10.54
N PRO A 769 -26.10 -27.73 10.78
CA PRO A 769 -25.91 -28.39 12.07
C PRO A 769 -25.82 -27.39 13.22
N ALA A 770 -26.08 -27.81 14.45
CA ALA A 770 -25.81 -26.95 15.61
C ALA A 770 -24.30 -26.79 15.85
N LYS A 771 -23.88 -25.62 16.35
CA LYS A 771 -22.52 -25.40 16.86
C LYS A 771 -22.22 -26.39 17.99
N LYS A 772 -21.01 -26.93 18.02
CA LYS A 772 -20.50 -27.91 18.99
C LYS A 772 -19.75 -27.25 20.13
#